data_AF-A0A061S203-F1
#
_entry.id   AF-A0A061S203-F1
#
_cell.length_a   1.000
_cell.length_b   1.000
_cell.length_c   1.000
_cell.angle_alpha   90.00
_cell.angle_beta   90.00
_cell.angle_gamma   90.00
#
_symmetry.space_group_name_H-M   'P 1'
#
loop_
_entity.id
_entity.type
_entity.pdbx_description
1 polymer ?
#
loop_
_entity_poly.entity_id
_entity_poly.type
_entity_poly.pdbx_seq_one_letter_code
_entity_poly.pdbx_strand_id
1 'polypeptide(L)'
;MTMPMQICLYLCIFASLRLGSSQVTSTVTTPVGVYSIENNVDEQFTISTTAYEVNTAMLARDYATAKENYNSASYVKGLARGGTLTGPVFRQAVEYFGRTDFNDEYLVSAFDNGVHVSRVEKVQKTLADSIPVHALLSYAYNASRSNDRVLWDAAAALYIGDLETDLTPYTRANKRAANYGTTQRGSNEAVANVNIIKAFREGPAESAYDNIFLNIKVTYTQCAVRYARLIDEAIKNSTGARLQSLLDDYRAEGQAFYRIIAPSVKQGDEQCDFDMTQLFDVGGQAPSSHGRYYCRALSCIMSSLGLAEDQVGALASTEGACVLSTPVGTFQPQNSVEKDIWMTDTIARVVELVKAGDVDSARQTYLADTDLVALAKGQDLSGSVFDLFVRYYSNNPDFNHKYLINEAFSSTVSASRNEMVEKTLADAIPFQGVVYFANQGATGNRANWDRAAALYVGLLNKGLSPYTRANKRGANYGTLVSNTEEASVNKMIMDAFMSRSSESFETIFKGLKIIYTQATLRYARLLDIDVTSTPQLPIDDHQAEGQAFYRIIAPFVAEKDKSCDNQMQELFSFDTKPDTHGQYYCRALACLPNAMQLTTADLGTLEETMGICSGEAGDPIQTPLRSFIPQTNVQNELNVFVTVSSIMQLVNDGNYNGARQMYLDSAYLMDLAKGTRFVGPVFETFVSHFGTREFNHEYLMDQAFPNTIDASKNEMIEKTIADAIPVQAVISFAYAGSHNGASESWDKAAAMYIGTISTGYTPYTRANKRAANFGTEVLADNGDGQAMVNKQVLEAFQSPSKENYEVILNGIKTTYAQASIRYARLLDIDVAEDLSTDDHRAEGQAFYRIIEPFVASADAECHNQMADMYNLETGLKDHGQYYCIANECLPRALGISADSLGVLEETEGICTGGNTAGQIDSANESSGNAIVACVVYVSAFITIAVMF
;
A
#
# COMPACT_ATOMS: atom_id res chain seq x y z
N MET A 1 54.09 -8.08 19.24
CA MET A 1 55.23 -7.76 20.14
C MET A 1 54.99 -8.49 21.44
N THR A 2 55.89 -9.41 21.77
CA THR A 2 55.85 -10.33 22.91
C THR A 2 56.64 -9.78 24.08
N MET A 3 56.04 -9.72 25.27
CA MET A 3 56.71 -9.77 26.59
C MET A 3 55.63 -9.85 27.72
N PRO A 4 55.93 -10.38 28.93
CA PRO A 4 55.44 -11.69 29.33
C PRO A 4 54.61 -11.73 30.63
N MET A 5 53.97 -12.89 30.84
CA MET A 5 53.34 -13.36 32.07
C MET A 5 54.25 -13.22 33.30
N GLN A 6 53.67 -12.71 34.39
CA GLN A 6 54.17 -12.89 35.74
C GLN A 6 53.03 -13.45 36.61
N ILE A 7 52.75 -14.74 36.40
CA ILE A 7 51.89 -15.57 37.26
C ILE A 7 52.83 -16.26 38.25
N CYS A 8 52.86 -15.77 39.49
CA CYS A 8 53.28 -16.46 40.73
C CYS A 8 53.73 -15.38 41.75
N LEU A 9 52.82 -14.86 42.59
CA LEU A 9 53.07 -14.55 44.02
C LEU A 9 51.89 -13.87 44.77
N TYR A 10 50.62 -14.28 44.65
CA TYR A 10 49.55 -13.71 45.52
C TYR A 10 48.49 -14.74 45.96
N LEU A 11 48.91 -15.97 46.24
CA LEU A 11 48.02 -17.04 46.75
C LEU A 11 48.23 -17.35 48.25
N CYS A 12 48.93 -16.49 49.00
CA CYS A 12 49.29 -16.74 50.41
C CYS A 12 48.91 -15.63 51.41
N ILE A 13 47.93 -14.79 51.12
CA ILE A 13 47.39 -13.85 52.13
C ILE A 13 45.88 -13.89 52.10
N PHE A 14 45.25 -14.98 52.53
CA PHE A 14 43.88 -14.99 53.10
C PHE A 14 43.51 -16.35 53.73
N ALA A 15 44.49 -17.07 54.27
CA ALA A 15 44.22 -18.26 55.07
C ALA A 15 44.76 -18.07 56.49
N SER A 16 43.81 -17.94 57.43
CA SER A 16 43.96 -18.11 58.88
C SER A 16 44.58 -16.97 59.69
N LEU A 17 43.74 -16.01 60.06
CA LEU A 17 43.81 -15.32 61.35
C LEU A 17 42.47 -15.49 62.08
N ARG A 18 42.25 -16.69 62.64
CA ARG A 18 41.31 -16.88 63.75
C ARG A 18 42.02 -16.46 65.04
N LEU A 19 41.86 -15.20 65.44
CA LEU A 19 42.11 -14.74 66.81
C LEU A 19 40.95 -13.84 67.24
N GLY A 20 40.51 -14.04 68.48
CA GLY A 20 39.23 -13.59 69.00
C GLY A 20 39.06 -12.08 69.22
N SER A 21 37.78 -11.69 69.32
CA SER A 21 37.23 -10.48 69.93
C SER A 21 38.14 -9.25 70.00
N SER A 22 38.24 -8.52 68.90
CA SER A 22 38.38 -7.07 68.91
C SER A 22 37.57 -6.52 67.73
N GLN A 23 36.82 -5.43 67.94
CA GLN A 23 36.10 -4.74 66.85
C GLN A 23 37.12 -4.30 65.81
N VAL A 24 37.17 -5.00 64.67
CA VAL A 24 37.89 -4.54 63.50
C VAL A 24 36.92 -3.62 62.76
N THR A 25 37.01 -2.32 63.02
CA THR A 25 36.48 -1.31 62.09
C THR A 25 37.28 -1.42 60.81
N SER A 26 36.70 -1.97 59.75
CA SER A 26 37.29 -1.97 58.41
C SER A 26 36.78 -0.74 57.65
N THR A 27 37.70 0.06 57.13
CA THR A 27 37.35 1.22 56.29
C THR A 27 37.35 0.80 54.83
N VAL A 28 36.21 0.97 54.15
CA VAL A 28 36.12 0.82 52.70
C VAL A 28 36.33 2.18 52.07
N THR A 29 37.44 2.32 51.33
CA THR A 29 37.77 3.55 50.63
C THR A 29 37.35 3.41 49.17
N THR A 30 36.36 4.21 48.76
CA THR A 30 36.01 4.40 47.34
C THR A 30 36.57 5.74 46.85
N PRO A 31 36.71 5.96 45.53
CA PRO A 31 37.12 7.25 45.00
C PRO A 31 36.14 8.41 45.33
N VAL A 32 34.86 8.13 45.58
CA VAL A 32 33.86 9.12 46.06
C VAL A 32 33.84 9.25 47.59
N GLY A 33 34.62 8.41 48.26
CA GLY A 33 35.16 8.60 49.60
C GLY A 33 35.02 7.37 50.50
N VAL A 34 35.27 7.58 51.79
CA VAL A 34 35.38 6.52 52.80
C VAL A 34 34.04 6.20 53.46
N TYR A 35 33.73 4.91 53.64
CA TYR A 35 32.70 4.40 54.53
C TYR A 35 33.35 3.49 55.58
N SER A 36 33.04 3.71 56.86
CA SER A 36 33.55 2.89 57.95
C SER A 36 32.55 1.79 58.27
N ILE A 37 32.97 0.55 58.06
CA ILE A 37 32.21 -0.63 58.43
C ILE A 37 32.55 -0.97 59.88
N GLU A 38 31.53 -1.09 60.72
CA GLU A 38 31.67 -1.34 62.16
C GLU A 38 31.44 -2.81 62.52
N ASN A 39 30.89 -3.59 61.58
CA ASN A 39 30.46 -4.97 61.76
C ASN A 39 31.15 -5.93 60.77
N ASN A 40 31.22 -7.22 61.10
CA ASN A 40 31.76 -8.22 60.16
C ASN A 40 30.79 -8.40 58.98
N VAL A 41 31.30 -8.18 57.77
CA VAL A 41 30.57 -8.31 56.50
C VAL A 41 31.34 -9.16 55.47
N ASP A 42 32.24 -10.03 55.92
CA ASP A 42 33.12 -10.81 55.04
C ASP A 42 32.33 -11.66 54.05
N GLU A 43 31.20 -12.22 54.48
CA GLU A 43 30.29 -13.02 53.62
C GLU A 43 29.72 -12.18 52.46
N GLN A 44 29.39 -10.91 52.69
CA GLN A 44 28.84 -10.03 51.65
C GLN A 44 29.86 -9.76 50.54
N PHE A 45 31.15 -9.64 50.87
CA PHE A 45 32.21 -9.45 49.87
C PHE A 45 32.46 -10.68 49.00
N THR A 46 32.09 -11.89 49.46
CA THR A 46 32.28 -13.12 48.67
C THR A 46 31.45 -13.15 47.38
N ILE A 47 30.41 -12.33 47.25
CA ILE A 47 29.53 -12.34 46.08
C ILE A 47 30.24 -11.92 44.79
N SER A 48 31.08 -10.88 44.84
CA SER A 48 31.83 -10.38 43.69
C SER A 48 32.92 -11.38 43.27
N THR A 49 33.57 -12.04 44.24
CA THR A 49 34.52 -13.12 43.98
C THR A 49 33.83 -14.33 43.35
N THR A 50 32.68 -14.74 43.87
CA THR A 50 31.87 -15.81 43.29
C THR A 50 31.43 -15.46 41.85
N ALA A 51 30.97 -14.23 41.63
CA ALA A 51 30.59 -13.75 40.30
C ALA A 51 31.78 -13.82 39.33
N TYR A 52 32.99 -13.46 39.78
CA TYR A 52 34.22 -13.52 39.00
C TYR A 52 34.60 -14.96 38.63
N GLU A 53 34.61 -15.88 39.60
CA GLU A 53 34.95 -17.30 39.38
C GLU A 53 33.96 -17.99 38.44
N VAL A 54 32.66 -17.76 38.64
CA VAL A 54 31.61 -18.30 37.78
C VAL A 54 31.71 -17.71 36.37
N ASN A 55 31.87 -16.39 36.24
CA ASN A 55 31.98 -15.74 34.94
C ASN A 55 33.23 -16.19 34.16
N THR A 56 34.35 -16.42 34.85
CA THR A 56 35.58 -16.95 34.25
C THR A 56 35.34 -18.33 33.62
N ALA A 57 34.65 -19.23 34.34
CA ALA A 57 34.28 -20.53 33.82
C ALA A 57 33.28 -20.43 32.65
N MET A 58 32.30 -19.52 32.74
CA MET A 58 31.33 -19.26 31.65
C MET A 58 32.03 -18.81 30.37
N LEU A 59 32.97 -17.87 30.45
CA LEU A 59 33.77 -17.39 29.31
C LEU A 59 34.62 -18.51 28.69
N ALA A 60 35.09 -19.45 29.52
CA ALA A 60 35.82 -20.64 29.07
C ALA A 60 34.92 -21.74 28.48
N ARG A 61 33.59 -21.53 28.42
CA ARG A 61 32.57 -22.54 28.02
C ARG A 61 32.51 -23.75 28.94
N ASP A 62 33.06 -23.65 30.15
CA ASP A 62 32.99 -24.69 31.17
C ASP A 62 31.78 -24.47 32.08
N TYR A 63 30.61 -24.80 31.53
CA TYR A 63 29.34 -24.58 32.19
C TYR A 63 29.12 -25.47 33.42
N ALA A 64 29.75 -26.65 33.44
CA ALA A 64 29.68 -27.56 34.57
C ALA A 64 30.41 -26.96 35.76
N THR A 65 31.65 -26.52 35.57
CA THR A 65 32.43 -25.83 36.60
C THR A 65 31.77 -24.53 37.04
N ALA A 66 31.23 -23.74 36.10
CA ALA A 66 30.51 -22.51 36.44
C ALA A 66 29.31 -22.78 37.36
N LYS A 67 28.51 -23.81 37.03
CA LYS A 67 27.36 -24.23 37.84
C LYS A 67 27.78 -24.83 39.19
N GLU A 68 28.88 -25.56 39.23
CA GLU A 68 29.44 -26.13 40.47
C GLU A 68 29.94 -25.03 41.41
N ASN A 69 30.68 -24.04 40.90
CA ASN A 69 31.13 -22.88 41.66
C ASN A 69 29.94 -22.12 42.26
N TYR A 70 28.89 -21.89 41.49
CA TYR A 70 27.65 -21.29 42.00
C TYR A 70 26.97 -22.15 43.08
N ASN A 71 26.83 -23.46 42.82
CA ASN A 71 26.16 -24.37 43.76
C ASN A 71 26.90 -24.52 45.09
N SER A 72 28.22 -24.38 45.08
CA SER A 72 29.09 -24.48 46.25
C SER A 72 29.11 -23.18 47.07
N ALA A 73 28.76 -22.04 46.47
CA ALA A 73 28.65 -20.74 47.13
C ALA A 73 27.33 -20.61 47.92
N SER A 74 27.27 -21.29 49.07
CA SER A 74 26.05 -21.39 49.91
C SER A 74 25.42 -20.04 50.27
N TYR A 75 26.22 -19.03 50.59
CA TYR A 75 25.74 -17.67 50.89
C TYR A 75 25.06 -17.02 49.69
N VAL A 76 25.75 -16.96 48.54
CA VAL A 76 25.24 -16.35 47.29
C VAL A 76 23.98 -17.07 46.81
N LYS A 77 23.98 -18.40 46.87
CA LYS A 77 22.80 -19.21 46.53
C LYS A 77 21.64 -19.00 47.50
N GLY A 78 21.92 -18.79 48.79
CA GLY A 78 20.93 -18.42 49.79
C GLY A 78 20.22 -17.11 49.45
N LEU A 79 20.99 -16.08 49.05
CA LEU A 79 20.43 -14.81 48.59
C LEU A 79 19.62 -14.96 47.30
N ALA A 80 20.12 -15.75 46.34
CA ALA A 80 19.43 -16.00 45.07
C ALA A 80 18.06 -16.69 45.24
N ARG A 81 17.91 -17.50 46.30
CA ARG A 81 16.66 -18.16 46.68
C ARG A 81 15.71 -17.26 47.47
N GLY A 82 16.18 -16.08 47.87
CA GLY A 82 15.37 -15.11 48.61
C GLY A 82 15.05 -15.50 50.05
N GLY A 83 15.70 -16.53 50.61
CA GLY A 83 15.29 -17.14 51.89
C GLY A 83 15.31 -16.19 53.09
N THR A 84 16.12 -15.14 53.05
CA THR A 84 16.25 -14.11 54.10
C THR A 84 15.83 -12.71 53.63
N LEU A 85 15.38 -12.58 52.38
CA LEU A 85 15.09 -11.29 51.76
C LEU A 85 13.65 -10.85 52.01
N THR A 86 13.47 -9.56 52.28
CA THR A 86 12.19 -8.94 52.67
C THR A 86 12.15 -7.48 52.21
N GLY A 87 11.14 -6.72 52.64
CA GLY A 87 10.95 -5.33 52.21
C GLY A 87 10.12 -5.18 50.93
N PRO A 88 9.78 -3.94 50.56
CA PRO A 88 8.80 -3.66 49.51
C PRO A 88 9.30 -4.09 48.13
N VAL A 89 10.55 -3.78 47.78
CA VAL A 89 11.11 -4.08 46.45
C VAL A 89 11.21 -5.59 46.22
N PHE A 90 11.70 -6.35 47.19
CA PHE A 90 11.76 -7.82 47.05
C PHE A 90 10.37 -8.44 46.98
N ARG A 91 9.40 -7.96 47.78
CA ARG A 91 8.01 -8.43 47.70
C ARG A 91 7.38 -8.16 46.34
N GLN A 92 7.59 -6.98 45.77
CA GLN A 92 7.13 -6.66 44.41
C GLN A 92 7.76 -7.60 43.38
N ALA A 93 9.04 -7.92 43.50
CA ALA A 93 9.69 -8.90 42.63
C ALA A 93 9.08 -10.31 42.79
N VAL A 94 8.77 -10.75 44.01
CA VAL A 94 8.08 -12.03 44.27
C VAL A 94 6.69 -12.06 43.65
N GLU A 95 5.92 -10.97 43.77
CA GLU A 95 4.60 -10.84 43.15
C GLU A 95 4.69 -10.87 41.61
N TYR A 96 5.68 -10.19 41.05
CA TYR A 96 5.92 -10.14 39.60
C TYR A 96 6.36 -11.49 39.02
N PHE A 97 7.35 -12.16 39.65
CA PHE A 97 7.90 -13.43 39.17
C PHE A 97 7.17 -14.67 39.71
N GLY A 98 6.24 -14.50 40.64
CA GLY A 98 5.41 -15.55 41.22
C GLY A 98 6.10 -16.47 42.25
N ARG A 99 7.35 -16.19 42.63
CA ARG A 99 8.16 -17.05 43.52
C ARG A 99 9.32 -16.29 44.17
N THR A 100 9.89 -16.82 45.25
CA THR A 100 11.00 -16.20 46.01
C THR A 100 12.38 -16.49 45.45
N ASP A 101 12.55 -17.61 44.77
CA ASP A 101 13.81 -18.10 44.20
C ASP A 101 13.97 -17.75 42.71
N PHE A 102 13.34 -16.66 42.26
CA PHE A 102 13.33 -16.24 40.86
C PHE A 102 14.74 -15.95 40.29
N ASN A 103 15.72 -15.60 41.13
CA ASN A 103 17.11 -15.42 40.70
C ASN A 103 17.85 -16.77 40.59
N ASP A 104 17.64 -17.71 41.53
CA ASP A 104 18.20 -19.08 41.46
C ASP A 104 17.65 -19.81 40.23
N GLU A 105 16.34 -19.77 39.99
CA GLU A 105 15.72 -20.37 38.80
C GLU A 105 16.29 -19.80 37.51
N TYR A 106 16.39 -18.47 37.40
CA TYR A 106 16.89 -17.82 36.19
C TYR A 106 18.36 -18.16 35.93
N LEU A 107 19.20 -18.20 36.97
CA LEU A 107 20.60 -18.63 36.88
C LEU A 107 20.74 -20.09 36.47
N VAL A 108 20.04 -21.00 37.15
CA VAL A 108 20.09 -22.44 36.84
C VAL A 108 19.64 -22.70 35.41
N SER A 109 18.58 -22.02 34.95
CA SER A 109 18.14 -22.11 33.56
C SER A 109 19.19 -21.57 32.58
N ALA A 110 19.84 -20.44 32.89
CA ALA A 110 20.90 -19.86 32.05
C ALA A 110 22.17 -20.74 32.00
N PHE A 111 22.47 -21.50 33.06
CA PHE A 111 23.52 -22.51 33.04
C PHE A 111 23.21 -23.68 32.13
N ASP A 112 21.96 -23.94 31.76
CA ASP A 112 21.59 -25.13 31.00
C ASP A 112 21.10 -24.81 29.58
N ASN A 113 20.57 -23.61 29.35
CA ASN A 113 19.82 -23.28 28.13
C ASN A 113 20.33 -22.03 27.41
N GLY A 114 20.24 -22.02 26.08
CA GLY A 114 20.55 -20.87 25.22
C GLY A 114 21.91 -20.95 24.52
N VAL A 115 22.16 -20.01 23.62
CA VAL A 115 23.46 -19.87 22.94
C VAL A 115 24.51 -19.31 23.90
N HIS A 116 25.79 -19.62 23.64
CA HIS A 116 26.90 -19.28 24.54
C HIS A 116 26.91 -17.79 24.96
N VAL A 117 26.77 -16.86 24.01
CA VAL A 117 26.79 -15.42 24.28
C VAL A 117 25.68 -15.02 25.26
N SER A 118 24.44 -15.45 25.02
CA SER A 118 23.32 -15.18 25.92
C SER A 118 23.52 -15.76 27.31
N ARG A 119 24.11 -16.95 27.42
CA ARG A 119 24.35 -17.61 28.71
C ARG A 119 25.34 -16.86 29.56
N VAL A 120 26.46 -16.42 28.97
CA VAL A 120 27.47 -15.62 29.65
C VAL A 120 26.83 -14.35 30.23
N GLU A 121 26.08 -13.61 29.42
CA GLU A 121 25.47 -12.36 29.87
C GLU A 121 24.44 -12.57 30.98
N LYS A 122 23.50 -13.52 30.82
CA LYS A 122 22.48 -13.82 31.83
C LYS A 122 23.10 -14.21 33.18
N VAL A 123 24.11 -15.08 33.17
CA VAL A 123 24.76 -15.54 34.40
C VAL A 123 25.52 -14.39 35.05
N GLN A 124 26.35 -13.68 34.29
CA GLN A 124 27.19 -12.61 34.82
C GLN A 124 26.35 -11.52 35.50
N LYS A 125 25.32 -10.98 34.83
CA LYS A 125 24.56 -9.86 35.42
C LYS A 125 23.64 -10.32 36.54
N THR A 126 23.12 -11.55 36.50
CA THR A 126 22.29 -12.02 37.61
C THR A 126 23.11 -12.12 38.90
N LEU A 127 24.37 -12.59 38.82
CA LEU A 127 25.28 -12.68 39.96
C LEU A 127 25.85 -11.33 40.39
N ALA A 128 26.28 -10.49 39.45
CA ALA A 128 26.93 -9.22 39.74
C ALA A 128 25.95 -8.08 40.05
N ASP A 129 24.71 -8.18 39.60
CA ASP A 129 23.72 -7.10 39.67
C ASP A 129 22.42 -7.55 40.36
N SER A 130 21.66 -8.51 39.81
CA SER A 130 20.31 -8.81 40.33
C SER A 130 20.30 -9.32 41.77
N ILE A 131 21.12 -10.33 42.10
CA ILE A 131 21.21 -10.88 43.46
C ILE A 131 21.68 -9.81 44.47
N PRO A 132 22.83 -9.13 44.26
CA PRO A 132 23.29 -8.13 45.22
C PRO A 132 22.33 -6.97 45.37
N VAL A 133 21.67 -6.50 44.31
CA VAL A 133 20.71 -5.38 44.39
C VAL A 133 19.48 -5.72 45.21
N HIS A 134 18.86 -6.88 44.98
CA HIS A 134 17.69 -7.29 45.77
C HIS A 134 18.06 -7.51 47.25
N ALA A 135 19.25 -8.08 47.52
CA ALA A 135 19.74 -8.25 48.88
C ALA A 135 20.08 -6.91 49.56
N LEU A 136 20.79 -6.03 48.85
CA LEU A 136 21.10 -4.65 49.25
C LEU A 136 19.84 -3.90 49.68
N LEU A 137 18.83 -3.88 48.82
CA LEU A 137 17.60 -3.11 49.08
C LEU A 137 16.78 -3.73 50.21
N SER A 138 16.80 -5.06 50.36
CA SER A 138 16.16 -5.73 51.49
C SER A 138 16.83 -5.36 52.82
N TYR A 139 18.16 -5.43 52.88
CA TYR A 139 18.93 -5.12 54.08
C TYR A 139 18.87 -3.63 54.43
N ALA A 140 19.02 -2.73 53.44
CA ALA A 140 18.91 -1.29 53.65
C ALA A 140 17.50 -0.89 54.12
N TYR A 141 16.44 -1.49 53.57
CA TYR A 141 15.07 -1.24 54.02
C TYR A 141 14.89 -1.65 55.47
N ASN A 142 15.25 -2.89 55.82
CA ASN A 142 15.09 -3.39 57.18
C ASN A 142 15.90 -2.56 58.17
N ALA A 143 17.17 -2.28 57.85
CA ALA A 143 18.03 -1.41 58.63
C ALA A 143 17.38 -0.04 58.87
N SER A 144 16.81 0.60 57.84
CA SER A 144 16.15 1.90 57.99
C SER A 144 14.92 1.88 58.90
N ARG A 145 14.26 0.72 59.07
CA ARG A 145 13.09 0.54 59.94
C ARG A 145 13.45 0.17 61.37
N SER A 146 14.53 -0.58 61.56
CA SER A 146 14.99 -1.06 62.86
C SER A 146 16.18 -0.27 63.43
N ASN A 147 16.71 0.69 62.66
CA ASN A 147 17.98 1.38 62.94
C ASN A 147 19.14 0.39 63.15
N ASP A 148 19.14 -0.73 62.41
CA ASP A 148 20.11 -1.82 62.55
C ASP A 148 21.37 -1.58 61.70
N ARG A 149 22.48 -1.31 62.40
CA ARG A 149 23.77 -1.02 61.75
C ARG A 149 24.42 -2.23 61.10
N VAL A 150 24.16 -3.45 61.58
CA VAL A 150 24.71 -4.68 60.98
C VAL A 150 24.13 -4.88 59.59
N LEU A 151 22.81 -4.74 59.45
CA LEU A 151 22.13 -4.82 58.15
C LEU A 151 22.53 -3.66 57.22
N TRP A 152 22.76 -2.46 57.77
CA TRP A 152 23.23 -1.31 56.99
C TRP A 152 24.64 -1.50 56.43
N ASP A 153 25.55 -2.03 57.26
CA ASP A 153 26.92 -2.37 56.85
C ASP A 153 26.92 -3.49 55.79
N ALA A 154 26.08 -4.52 55.97
CA ALA A 154 25.92 -5.59 54.99
C ALA A 154 25.37 -5.08 53.65
N ALA A 155 24.42 -4.13 53.69
CA ALA A 155 23.92 -3.45 52.49
C ALA A 155 25.06 -2.68 51.78
N ALA A 156 25.87 -1.91 52.49
CA ALA A 156 27.01 -1.20 51.91
C ALA A 156 28.03 -2.15 51.25
N ALA A 157 28.33 -3.28 51.90
CA ALA A 157 29.24 -4.29 51.38
C ALA A 157 28.74 -4.93 50.08
N LEU A 158 27.43 -5.23 49.97
CA LEU A 158 26.83 -5.76 48.75
C LEU A 158 26.84 -4.78 47.57
N TYR A 159 26.78 -3.47 47.84
CA TYR A 159 26.85 -2.44 46.81
C TYR A 159 28.27 -2.24 46.29
N ILE A 160 29.23 -2.07 47.20
CA ILE A 160 30.62 -1.76 46.87
C ILE A 160 31.32 -3.00 46.31
N GLY A 161 31.20 -4.13 47.02
CA GLY A 161 31.85 -5.40 46.69
C GLY A 161 33.38 -5.30 46.63
N ASP A 162 34.01 -6.34 46.09
CA ASP A 162 35.42 -6.31 45.71
C ASP A 162 35.58 -5.61 44.35
N LEU A 163 36.08 -4.38 44.40
CA LEU A 163 36.25 -3.53 43.22
C LEU A 163 37.30 -4.07 42.23
N GLU A 164 38.21 -4.98 42.65
CA GLU A 164 39.19 -5.58 41.74
C GLU A 164 38.54 -6.52 40.72
N THR A 165 37.37 -7.06 41.05
CA THR A 165 36.64 -7.99 40.17
C THR A 165 35.92 -7.28 39.03
N ASP A 166 35.65 -5.99 39.16
CA ASP A 166 34.90 -5.20 38.20
C ASP A 166 33.43 -5.65 37.99
N LEU A 167 32.92 -6.52 38.88
CA LEU A 167 31.61 -7.19 38.85
C LEU A 167 30.75 -6.82 40.08
N THR A 168 30.50 -5.53 40.27
CA THR A 168 29.69 -5.02 41.41
C THR A 168 28.67 -3.97 40.94
N PRO A 169 27.60 -3.71 41.71
CA PRO A 169 26.69 -2.60 41.42
C PRO A 169 27.42 -1.24 41.36
N TYR A 170 28.45 -1.03 42.20
CA TYR A 170 29.27 0.18 42.17
C TYR A 170 30.00 0.35 40.83
N THR A 171 30.68 -0.68 40.33
CA THR A 171 31.40 -0.60 39.05
C THR A 171 30.43 -0.53 37.87
N ARG A 172 29.24 -1.13 37.98
CA ARG A 172 28.15 -0.97 37.01
C ARG A 172 27.73 0.48 36.90
N ALA A 173 27.48 1.16 38.02
CA ALA A 173 27.10 2.57 38.04
C ALA A 173 28.15 3.44 37.34
N ASN A 174 29.45 3.21 37.58
CA ASN A 174 30.53 3.93 36.87
C ASN A 174 30.50 3.68 35.35
N LYS A 175 30.36 2.42 34.93
CA LYS A 175 30.27 2.04 33.51
C LYS A 175 29.09 2.73 32.81
N ARG A 176 27.94 2.85 33.48
CA ARG A 176 26.73 3.49 32.92
C ARG A 176 26.82 5.01 32.94
N ALA A 177 27.30 5.59 34.04
CA ALA A 177 27.49 7.03 34.13
C ALA A 177 28.43 7.57 33.05
N ALA A 178 29.50 6.83 32.72
CA ALA A 178 30.39 7.18 31.63
C ALA A 178 29.70 7.18 30.25
N ASN A 179 28.69 6.34 30.04
CA ASN A 179 27.93 6.32 28.77
C ASN A 179 26.88 7.42 28.68
N TYR A 180 26.33 7.86 29.82
CA TYR A 180 25.23 8.82 29.89
C TYR A 180 25.67 10.24 30.26
N GLY A 181 26.97 10.45 30.52
CA GLY A 181 27.50 11.74 30.95
C GLY A 181 27.11 12.12 32.38
N THR A 182 26.72 11.16 33.22
CA THR A 182 26.31 11.40 34.62
C THR A 182 27.43 11.12 35.62
N THR A 183 28.66 11.50 35.27
CA THR A 183 29.82 11.43 36.18
C THR A 183 30.01 12.74 36.93
N GLN A 184 30.63 12.68 38.10
CA GLN A 184 31.03 13.87 38.85
C GLN A 184 32.02 14.69 38.02
N ARG A 185 31.83 16.02 37.98
CA ARG A 185 32.69 16.93 37.21
C ARG A 185 34.17 16.75 37.59
N GLY A 186 35.01 16.41 36.60
CA GLY A 186 36.45 16.21 36.78
C GLY A 186 36.84 14.82 37.32
N SER A 187 35.91 13.86 37.30
CA SER A 187 36.07 12.50 37.83
C SER A 187 35.39 11.47 36.91
N ASN A 188 35.80 10.20 37.02
CA ASN A 188 35.15 9.06 36.33
C ASN A 188 34.07 8.40 37.19
N GLU A 189 33.76 8.97 38.35
CA GLU A 189 32.80 8.39 39.30
C GLU A 189 31.37 8.81 38.99
N ALA A 190 30.47 7.84 39.05
CA ALA A 190 29.03 8.06 38.86
C ALA A 190 28.47 8.99 39.94
N VAL A 191 27.60 9.93 39.54
CA VAL A 191 26.78 10.71 40.49
C VAL A 191 25.96 9.77 41.39
N ALA A 192 25.48 8.65 40.85
CA ALA A 192 24.80 7.60 41.61
C ALA A 192 25.66 7.05 42.76
N ASN A 193 26.95 6.77 42.50
CA ASN A 193 27.90 6.32 43.52
C ASN A 193 28.11 7.38 44.61
N VAL A 194 28.25 8.66 44.23
CA VAL A 194 28.37 9.76 45.19
C VAL A 194 27.16 9.80 46.13
N ASN A 195 25.95 9.71 45.57
CA ASN A 195 24.70 9.77 46.33
C ASN A 195 24.52 8.56 47.25
N ILE A 196 24.81 7.36 46.76
CA ILE A 196 24.66 6.12 47.53
C ILE A 196 25.67 6.08 48.68
N ILE A 197 26.94 6.41 48.45
CA ILE A 197 27.95 6.46 49.51
C ILE A 197 27.63 7.56 50.53
N LYS A 198 27.08 8.69 50.10
CA LYS A 198 26.58 9.73 51.02
C LYS A 198 25.44 9.18 51.88
N ALA A 199 24.46 8.50 51.29
CA ALA A 199 23.35 7.90 52.02
C ALA A 199 23.84 6.88 53.06
N PHE A 200 24.80 6.03 52.72
CA PHE A 200 25.37 5.11 53.70
C PHE A 200 26.00 5.82 54.90
N ARG A 201 26.69 6.94 54.69
CA ARG A 201 27.28 7.76 55.78
C ARG A 201 26.25 8.42 56.67
N GLU A 202 25.08 8.80 56.14
CA GLU A 202 23.98 9.36 56.91
C GLU A 202 23.44 8.34 57.93
N GLY A 203 23.64 7.04 57.67
CA GLY A 203 23.20 5.95 58.53
C GLY A 203 21.79 5.45 58.15
N PRO A 204 21.28 4.44 58.87
CA PRO A 204 20.01 3.79 58.53
C PRO A 204 18.81 4.69 58.81
N ALA A 205 18.45 5.53 57.84
CA ALA A 205 17.28 6.38 57.83
C ALA A 205 16.42 6.11 56.58
N GLU A 206 15.11 6.36 56.67
CA GLU A 206 14.18 6.18 55.53
C GLU A 206 14.60 7.03 54.33
N SER A 207 15.00 8.28 54.54
CA SER A 207 15.51 9.16 53.47
C SER A 207 16.80 8.65 52.83
N ALA A 208 17.66 7.97 53.60
CA ALA A 208 18.89 7.37 53.07
C ALA A 208 18.56 6.14 52.21
N TYR A 209 17.63 5.30 52.66
CA TYR A 209 17.12 4.18 51.86
C TYR A 209 16.49 4.65 50.55
N ASP A 210 15.63 5.68 50.59
CA ASP A 210 14.97 6.23 49.40
C ASP A 210 16.01 6.76 48.38
N ASN A 211 17.06 7.42 48.87
CA ASN A 211 18.18 7.86 48.04
C ASN A 211 18.94 6.68 47.41
N ILE A 212 19.18 5.60 48.16
CA ILE A 212 19.81 4.39 47.61
C ILE A 212 18.92 3.81 46.51
N PHE A 213 17.63 3.63 46.78
CA PHE A 213 16.70 3.04 45.82
C PHE A 213 16.56 3.88 44.55
N LEU A 214 16.47 5.22 44.68
CA LEU A 214 16.43 6.13 43.52
C LEU A 214 17.65 5.95 42.61
N ASN A 215 18.86 5.91 43.17
CA ASN A 215 20.09 5.81 42.37
C ASN A 215 20.31 4.40 41.79
N ILE A 216 19.76 3.36 42.42
CA ILE A 216 19.64 2.02 41.82
C ILE A 216 18.70 2.06 40.60
N LYS A 217 17.52 2.68 40.72
CA LYS A 217 16.61 2.86 39.57
C LYS A 217 17.32 3.56 38.40
N VAL A 218 18.00 4.68 38.65
CA VAL A 218 18.77 5.41 37.63
C VAL A 218 19.77 4.49 36.92
N THR A 219 20.60 3.76 37.68
CA THR A 219 21.65 2.90 37.12
C THR A 219 21.08 1.81 36.20
N TYR A 220 20.00 1.15 36.63
CA TYR A 220 19.42 0.05 35.85
C TYR A 220 18.47 0.51 34.74
N THR A 221 17.90 1.72 34.83
CA THR A 221 17.30 2.41 33.67
C THR A 221 18.35 2.69 32.59
N GLN A 222 19.50 3.25 32.95
CA GLN A 222 20.61 3.46 32.01
C GLN A 222 21.08 2.15 31.38
N CYS A 223 21.10 1.04 32.13
CA CYS A 223 21.38 -0.28 31.57
C CYS A 223 20.34 -0.69 30.53
N ALA A 224 19.05 -0.76 30.89
CA ALA A 224 18.00 -1.25 30.01
C ALA A 224 17.90 -0.41 28.72
N VAL A 225 17.90 0.92 28.85
CA VAL A 225 17.79 1.85 27.71
C VAL A 225 18.97 1.71 26.74
N ARG A 226 20.19 1.49 27.25
CA ARG A 226 21.36 1.24 26.39
C ARG A 226 21.20 -0.01 25.54
N TYR A 227 20.65 -1.10 26.09
CA TYR A 227 20.47 -2.33 25.31
C TYR A 227 19.33 -2.21 24.30
N ALA A 228 18.28 -1.45 24.60
CA ALA A 228 17.29 -1.09 23.59
C ALA A 228 17.95 -0.35 22.40
N ARG A 229 18.88 0.57 22.67
CA ARG A 229 19.66 1.26 21.61
C ARG A 229 20.55 0.34 20.80
N LEU A 230 21.24 -0.60 21.45
CA LEU A 230 22.11 -1.56 20.76
C LEU A 230 21.30 -2.52 19.88
N ILE A 231 20.08 -2.88 20.29
CA ILE A 231 19.14 -3.63 19.46
C ILE A 231 18.74 -2.81 18.22
N ASP A 232 18.37 -1.53 18.37
CA ASP A 232 18.10 -0.65 17.23
C ASP A 232 19.30 -0.62 16.24
N GLU A 233 20.51 -0.51 16.79
CA GLU A 233 21.75 -0.47 16.03
C GLU A 233 22.04 -1.77 15.29
N ALA A 234 21.79 -2.92 15.92
CA ALA A 234 21.97 -4.24 15.32
C ALA A 234 21.01 -4.41 14.14
N ILE A 235 19.73 -4.09 14.34
CA ILE A 235 18.69 -4.18 13.31
C ILE A 235 19.02 -3.28 12.12
N LYS A 236 19.50 -2.06 12.38
CA LYS A 236 19.87 -1.10 11.34
C LYS A 236 21.10 -1.53 10.54
N ASN A 237 22.11 -2.09 11.21
CA ASN A 237 23.44 -2.24 10.64
C ASN A 237 23.84 -3.70 10.33
N SER A 238 22.96 -4.67 10.54
CA SER A 238 23.27 -6.10 10.35
C SER A 238 22.06 -6.90 9.88
N THR A 239 22.32 -8.01 9.21
CA THR A 239 21.30 -8.95 8.71
C THR A 239 21.75 -10.40 8.93
N GLY A 240 20.84 -11.35 8.75
CA GLY A 240 21.12 -12.80 8.79
C GLY A 240 21.73 -13.26 10.11
N ALA A 241 22.70 -14.18 10.04
CA ALA A 241 23.32 -14.79 11.22
C ALA A 241 24.04 -13.79 12.14
N ARG A 242 24.60 -12.71 11.58
CA ARG A 242 25.24 -11.65 12.37
C ARG A 242 24.21 -10.90 13.21
N LEU A 243 23.07 -10.53 12.61
CA LEU A 243 21.98 -9.90 13.34
C LEU A 243 21.50 -10.80 14.47
N GLN A 244 21.26 -12.09 14.18
CA GLN A 244 20.79 -13.03 15.20
C GLN A 244 21.78 -13.13 16.37
N SER A 245 23.08 -13.26 16.09
CA SER A 245 24.10 -13.30 17.13
C SER A 245 24.12 -12.05 18.00
N LEU A 246 23.91 -10.86 17.43
CA LEU A 246 23.86 -9.60 18.19
C LEU A 246 22.57 -9.49 19.01
N LEU A 247 21.43 -9.93 18.45
CA LEU A 247 20.16 -9.94 19.16
C LEU A 247 20.19 -10.92 20.34
N ASP A 248 20.76 -12.11 20.17
CA ASP A 248 20.91 -13.10 21.24
C ASP A 248 21.72 -12.55 22.41
N ASP A 249 22.75 -11.76 22.13
CA ASP A 249 23.62 -11.10 23.11
C ASP A 249 22.90 -9.92 23.79
N TYR A 250 22.46 -8.93 23.00
CA TYR A 250 21.88 -7.69 23.53
C TYR A 250 20.54 -7.89 24.23
N ARG A 251 19.69 -8.82 23.75
CA ARG A 251 18.44 -9.16 24.44
C ARG A 251 18.72 -9.85 25.76
N ALA A 252 19.70 -10.75 25.82
CA ALA A 252 20.07 -11.45 27.05
C ALA A 252 20.60 -10.49 28.12
N GLU A 253 21.51 -9.59 27.73
CA GLU A 253 22.07 -8.62 28.66
C GLU A 253 21.01 -7.58 29.09
N GLY A 254 20.20 -7.09 28.14
CA GLY A 254 19.07 -6.21 28.42
C GLY A 254 18.04 -6.85 29.37
N GLN A 255 17.72 -8.13 29.17
CA GLN A 255 16.78 -8.89 30.02
C GLN A 255 17.29 -8.96 31.46
N ALA A 256 18.57 -9.30 31.64
CA ALA A 256 19.15 -9.48 32.96
C ALA A 256 19.16 -8.16 33.77
N PHE A 257 19.41 -7.02 33.11
CA PHE A 257 19.30 -5.71 33.75
C PHE A 257 17.85 -5.27 33.98
N TYR A 258 16.98 -5.42 32.97
CA TYR A 258 15.59 -4.97 33.04
C TYR A 258 14.83 -5.68 34.17
N ARG A 259 15.09 -6.96 34.42
CA ARG A 259 14.48 -7.74 35.53
C ARG A 259 14.63 -7.10 36.92
N ILE A 260 15.63 -6.24 37.14
CA ILE A 260 15.83 -5.54 38.41
C ILE A 260 14.79 -4.43 38.61
N ILE A 261 14.33 -3.81 37.53
CA ILE A 261 13.40 -2.68 37.56
C ILE A 261 12.00 -3.04 37.03
N ALA A 262 11.84 -4.17 36.33
CA ALA A 262 10.58 -4.62 35.73
C ALA A 262 9.38 -4.61 36.71
N PRO A 263 9.50 -5.10 37.97
CA PRO A 263 8.38 -5.04 38.91
C PRO A 263 7.88 -3.62 39.17
N SER A 264 8.80 -2.65 39.29
CA SER A 264 8.47 -1.24 39.49
C SER A 264 7.97 -0.57 38.21
N VAL A 265 8.47 -0.98 37.03
CA VAL A 265 7.96 -0.50 35.74
C VAL A 265 6.52 -0.96 35.55
N LYS A 266 6.22 -2.26 35.75
CA LYS A 266 4.85 -2.80 35.66
C LYS A 266 3.86 -2.09 36.58
N GLN A 267 4.30 -1.71 37.78
CA GLN A 267 3.47 -0.96 38.72
C GLN A 267 3.11 0.45 38.21
N GLY A 268 4.02 1.10 37.48
CA GLY A 268 3.81 2.43 36.92
C GLY A 268 3.09 2.43 35.56
N ASP A 269 3.45 1.49 34.69
CA ASP A 269 2.91 1.35 33.33
C ASP A 269 3.02 -0.13 32.89
N GLU A 270 1.91 -0.86 32.96
CA GLU A 270 1.86 -2.29 32.59
C GLU A 270 2.17 -2.51 31.11
N GLN A 271 1.82 -1.56 30.23
CA GLN A 271 2.11 -1.65 28.81
C GLN A 271 3.61 -1.46 28.54
N CYS A 272 4.26 -0.50 29.22
CA CYS A 272 5.71 -0.35 29.13
C CYS A 272 6.43 -1.65 29.53
N ASP A 273 5.97 -2.30 30.60
CA ASP A 273 6.57 -3.56 31.03
C ASP A 273 6.39 -4.70 30.04
N PHE A 274 5.19 -4.82 29.46
CA PHE A 274 4.92 -5.78 28.41
C PHE A 274 5.87 -5.57 27.22
N ASP A 275 5.99 -4.34 26.72
CA ASP A 275 6.85 -4.01 25.58
C ASP A 275 8.33 -4.32 25.85
N MET A 276 8.84 -3.92 27.03
CA MET A 276 10.24 -4.14 27.40
C MET A 276 10.55 -5.62 27.64
N THR A 277 9.61 -6.36 28.22
CA THR A 277 9.74 -7.81 28.41
C THR A 277 9.82 -8.52 27.06
N GLN A 278 8.96 -8.16 26.10
CA GLN A 278 9.01 -8.71 24.73
C GLN A 278 10.31 -8.35 24.01
N LEU A 279 10.73 -7.09 24.11
CA LEU A 279 11.98 -6.61 23.50
C LEU A 279 13.18 -7.45 23.96
N PHE A 280 13.30 -7.72 25.26
CA PHE A 280 14.43 -8.42 25.84
C PHE A 280 14.27 -9.96 25.91
N ASP A 281 13.16 -10.53 25.45
CA ASP A 281 12.96 -11.98 25.50
C ASP A 281 13.75 -12.73 24.42
N VAL A 282 14.92 -13.27 24.79
CA VAL A 282 15.79 -14.08 23.89
C VAL A 282 15.05 -15.22 23.19
N GLY A 283 14.03 -15.83 23.82
CA GLY A 283 13.24 -16.93 23.24
C GLY A 283 11.97 -16.48 22.51
N GLY A 284 11.64 -15.19 22.60
CA GLY A 284 10.43 -14.61 22.05
C GLY A 284 10.56 -14.21 20.59
N GLN A 285 9.48 -13.67 20.03
CA GLN A 285 9.47 -13.10 18.69
C GLN A 285 10.63 -12.13 18.51
N ALA A 286 11.32 -12.21 17.38
CA ALA A 286 12.41 -11.29 17.08
C ALA A 286 11.86 -9.85 17.05
N PRO A 287 12.59 -8.85 17.59
CA PRO A 287 12.15 -7.48 17.51
C PRO A 287 11.99 -7.08 16.04
N SER A 288 10.88 -6.43 15.72
CA SER A 288 10.59 -5.93 14.38
C SER A 288 11.63 -4.90 13.89
N SER A 289 11.68 -4.70 12.58
CA SER A 289 12.79 -4.02 11.89
C SER A 289 12.86 -2.48 12.01
N HIS A 290 12.02 -1.80 12.82
CA HIS A 290 11.95 -0.32 12.79
C HIS A 290 12.94 0.43 13.69
N GLY A 291 13.55 -0.21 14.69
CA GLY A 291 14.67 0.39 15.41
C GLY A 291 14.34 1.66 16.21
N ARG A 292 13.17 1.74 16.86
CA ARG A 292 12.80 2.81 17.82
C ARG A 292 12.69 2.31 19.27
N TYR A 293 13.32 1.20 19.60
CA TYR A 293 13.27 0.61 20.93
C TYR A 293 13.94 1.51 21.98
N TYR A 294 15.04 2.19 21.62
CA TYR A 294 15.70 3.17 22.50
C TYR A 294 14.74 4.25 22.98
N CYS A 295 14.00 4.87 22.06
CA CYS A 295 13.12 5.98 22.38
C CYS A 295 11.93 5.51 23.23
N ARG A 296 11.37 4.34 22.89
CA ARG A 296 10.34 3.70 23.71
C ARG A 296 10.82 3.41 25.12
N ALA A 297 11.96 2.75 25.26
CA ALA A 297 12.56 2.42 26.55
C ALA A 297 12.86 3.67 27.37
N LEU A 298 13.50 4.69 26.76
CA LEU A 298 13.85 5.94 27.42
C LEU A 298 12.60 6.62 27.98
N SER A 299 11.57 6.78 27.16
CA SER A 299 10.35 7.49 27.56
C SER A 299 9.52 6.72 28.59
N CYS A 300 9.20 5.45 28.32
CA CYS A 300 8.23 4.72 29.13
C CYS A 300 8.84 4.27 30.47
N ILE A 301 10.08 3.79 30.50
CA ILE A 301 10.72 3.35 31.75
C ILE A 301 10.91 4.54 32.70
N MET A 302 11.39 5.67 32.21
CA MET A 302 11.60 6.86 33.04
C MET A 302 10.30 7.37 33.63
N SER A 303 9.25 7.47 32.81
CA SER A 303 7.92 7.89 33.26
C SER A 303 7.36 6.93 34.32
N SER A 304 7.46 5.62 34.09
CA SER A 304 6.97 4.59 35.02
C SER A 304 7.67 4.64 36.38
N LEU A 305 8.96 4.97 36.38
CA LEU A 305 9.79 5.02 37.58
C LEU A 305 9.86 6.40 38.25
N GLY A 306 9.23 7.41 37.66
CA GLY A 306 9.25 8.80 38.13
C GLY A 306 10.64 9.43 38.08
N LEU A 307 11.44 9.12 37.05
CA LEU A 307 12.80 9.63 36.87
C LEU A 307 12.81 10.86 35.95
N ALA A 308 13.62 11.86 36.29
CA ALA A 308 13.85 13.04 35.47
C ALA A 308 15.00 12.82 34.46
N GLU A 309 14.97 13.54 33.34
CA GLU A 309 15.98 13.44 32.27
C GLU A 309 17.40 13.76 32.74
N ASP A 310 17.57 14.75 33.63
CA ASP A 310 18.86 15.13 34.20
C ASP A 310 19.44 14.06 35.13
N GLN A 311 18.58 13.23 35.76
CA GLN A 311 19.01 12.10 36.60
C GLN A 311 19.56 10.94 35.76
N VAL A 312 18.88 10.61 34.64
CA VAL A 312 19.30 9.51 33.77
C VAL A 312 20.43 9.93 32.83
N GLY A 313 20.48 11.19 32.43
CA GLY A 313 21.45 11.72 31.48
C GLY A 313 21.15 11.31 30.03
N ALA A 314 22.05 11.68 29.13
CA ALA A 314 21.90 11.42 27.69
C ALA A 314 22.93 10.40 27.24
N LEU A 315 22.47 9.31 26.63
CA LEU A 315 23.37 8.31 26.06
C LEU A 315 24.19 8.93 24.92
N ALA A 316 25.51 8.80 24.97
CA ALA A 316 26.40 9.34 23.93
C ALA A 316 25.99 8.88 22.52
N SER A 317 26.12 9.76 21.54
CA SER A 317 25.79 9.49 20.12
C SER A 317 24.32 9.12 19.85
N THR A 318 23.40 9.59 20.69
CA THR A 318 21.94 9.45 20.48
C THR A 318 21.23 10.78 20.20
N GLU A 319 21.97 11.85 19.93
CA GLU A 319 21.39 13.14 19.55
C GLU A 319 20.53 12.97 18.29
N GLY A 320 19.27 13.39 18.38
CA GLY A 320 18.30 13.22 17.30
C GLY A 320 17.81 11.78 17.09
N ALA A 321 18.13 10.80 17.94
CA ALA A 321 17.68 9.42 17.75
C ALA A 321 16.14 9.27 17.79
N CYS A 322 15.44 10.17 18.50
CA CYS A 322 13.99 10.13 18.68
C CYS A 322 13.22 11.11 17.79
N VAL A 323 13.83 11.61 16.71
CA VAL A 323 13.14 12.44 15.71
C VAL A 323 12.22 11.63 14.82
N LEU A 324 11.17 12.27 14.30
CA LEU A 324 10.32 11.70 13.27
C LEU A 324 10.92 12.09 11.91
N SER A 325 11.71 11.20 11.32
CA SER A 325 12.34 11.44 10.02
C SER A 325 11.59 10.71 8.92
N THR A 326 11.30 11.44 7.85
CA THR A 326 10.67 10.96 6.61
C THR A 326 11.53 11.44 5.43
N PRO A 327 11.43 10.82 4.24
CA PRO A 327 12.22 11.28 3.09
C PRO A 327 11.89 12.71 2.63
N VAL A 328 10.73 13.27 2.99
CA VAL A 328 10.34 14.66 2.65
C VAL A 328 10.53 15.67 3.78
N GLY A 329 10.95 15.25 4.97
CA GLY A 329 11.15 16.16 6.10
C GLY A 329 11.43 15.46 7.42
N THR A 330 12.08 16.17 8.35
CA THR A 330 12.35 15.68 9.71
C THR A 330 11.69 16.60 10.74
N PHE A 331 10.83 16.02 11.56
CA PHE A 331 10.17 16.71 12.67
C PHE A 331 10.84 16.30 13.99
N GLN A 332 11.37 17.29 14.71
CA GLN A 332 11.91 17.12 16.06
C GLN A 332 10.78 17.35 17.07
N PRO A 333 10.23 16.30 17.70
CA PRO A 333 9.30 16.48 18.81
C PRO A 333 10.04 17.10 20.01
N GLN A 334 9.34 17.92 20.79
CA GLN A 334 9.85 18.47 22.06
C GLN A 334 9.41 17.66 23.27
N ASN A 335 8.37 16.85 23.11
CA ASN A 335 7.84 15.95 24.12
C ASN A 335 8.00 14.52 23.64
N SER A 336 7.97 13.55 24.56
CA SER A 336 7.89 12.16 24.14
C SER A 336 6.59 11.90 23.37
N VAL A 337 6.72 11.27 22.21
CA VAL A 337 5.61 10.86 21.34
C VAL A 337 5.56 9.36 21.15
N GLU A 338 6.35 8.62 21.94
CA GLU A 338 6.58 7.20 21.69
C GLU A 338 5.35 6.36 22.01
N LYS A 339 4.43 6.84 22.86
CA LYS A 339 3.12 6.20 23.05
C LYS A 339 2.27 6.28 21.78
N ASP A 340 2.20 7.46 21.15
CA ASP A 340 1.39 7.66 19.94
C ASP A 340 1.98 6.94 18.71
N ILE A 341 3.31 6.92 18.54
CA ILE A 341 3.94 6.25 17.38
C ILE A 341 3.84 4.73 17.47
N TRP A 342 3.97 4.16 18.69
CA TRP A 342 3.96 2.71 18.92
C TRP A 342 2.59 2.08 18.78
N MET A 343 1.51 2.87 18.77
CA MET A 343 0.19 2.38 18.34
C MET A 343 0.27 1.68 16.98
N THR A 344 1.14 2.14 16.06
CA THR A 344 1.34 1.48 14.76
C THR A 344 1.80 0.03 14.88
N ASP A 345 2.59 -0.30 15.91
CA ASP A 345 3.06 -1.67 16.14
C ASP A 345 1.93 -2.56 16.66
N THR A 346 1.14 -2.08 17.62
CA THR A 346 -0.10 -2.73 18.05
C THR A 346 -1.04 -2.97 16.87
N ILE A 347 -1.26 -1.95 16.04
CA ILE A 347 -2.11 -2.03 14.84
C ILE A 347 -1.58 -3.12 13.90
N ALA A 348 -0.27 -3.13 13.61
CA ALA A 348 0.34 -4.16 12.78
C ALA A 348 0.09 -5.57 13.34
N ARG A 349 0.22 -5.74 14.65
CA ARG A 349 -0.03 -7.04 15.31
C ARG A 349 -1.48 -7.47 15.19
N VAL A 350 -2.43 -6.55 15.39
CA VAL A 350 -3.87 -6.83 15.23
C VAL A 350 -4.17 -7.23 13.78
N VAL A 351 -3.62 -6.51 12.80
CA VAL A 351 -3.80 -6.79 11.37
C VAL A 351 -3.22 -8.15 10.99
N GLU A 352 -2.03 -8.49 11.48
CA GLU A 352 -1.41 -9.81 11.29
C GLU A 352 -2.31 -10.94 11.82
N LEU A 353 -2.83 -10.79 13.05
CA LEU A 353 -3.69 -11.80 13.68
C LEU A 353 -5.03 -11.95 12.95
N VAL A 354 -5.66 -10.85 12.55
CA VAL A 354 -6.91 -10.89 11.78
C VAL A 354 -6.70 -11.56 10.42
N LYS A 355 -5.61 -11.25 9.70
CA LYS A 355 -5.25 -11.90 8.43
C LYS A 355 -4.91 -13.38 8.59
N ALA A 356 -4.38 -13.78 9.74
CA ALA A 356 -4.16 -15.18 10.11
C ALA A 356 -5.44 -15.92 10.54
N GLY A 357 -6.57 -15.23 10.67
CA GLY A 357 -7.85 -15.79 11.12
C GLY A 357 -8.01 -15.89 12.64
N ASP A 358 -7.03 -15.43 13.43
CA ASP A 358 -7.09 -15.41 14.90
C ASP A 358 -7.73 -14.10 15.40
N VAL A 359 -9.03 -13.98 15.16
CA VAL A 359 -9.81 -12.77 15.44
C VAL A 359 -9.92 -12.48 16.94
N ASP A 360 -10.00 -13.52 17.77
CA ASP A 360 -10.11 -13.37 19.23
C ASP A 360 -8.82 -12.78 19.82
N SER A 361 -7.65 -13.32 19.45
CA SER A 361 -6.37 -12.74 19.88
C SER A 361 -6.16 -11.35 19.31
N ALA A 362 -6.61 -11.08 18.08
CA ALA A 362 -6.55 -9.74 17.49
C ALA A 362 -7.37 -8.73 18.30
N ARG A 363 -8.60 -9.09 18.67
CA ARG A 363 -9.48 -8.27 19.51
C ARG A 363 -8.88 -8.04 20.90
N GLN A 364 -8.33 -9.08 21.52
CA GLN A 364 -7.66 -8.95 22.82
C GLN A 364 -6.43 -8.05 22.75
N THR A 365 -5.63 -8.17 21.68
CA THR A 365 -4.46 -7.31 21.44
C THR A 365 -4.88 -5.84 21.30
N TYR A 366 -5.95 -5.56 20.56
CA TYR A 366 -6.53 -4.22 20.47
C TYR A 366 -7.00 -3.70 21.84
N LEU A 367 -7.72 -4.52 22.62
CA LEU A 367 -8.27 -4.12 23.91
C LEU A 367 -7.20 -3.91 25.00
N ALA A 368 -6.04 -4.56 24.87
CA ALA A 368 -4.92 -4.40 25.79
C ALA A 368 -4.23 -3.03 25.64
N ASP A 369 -4.24 -2.45 24.44
CA ASP A 369 -3.67 -1.11 24.20
C ASP A 369 -4.69 -0.02 24.61
N THR A 370 -4.61 0.35 25.88
CA THR A 370 -5.55 1.31 26.49
C THR A 370 -5.50 2.70 25.85
N ASP A 371 -4.34 3.14 25.35
CA ASP A 371 -4.18 4.44 24.70
C ASP A 371 -4.85 4.44 23.31
N LEU A 372 -4.65 3.37 22.53
CA LEU A 372 -5.31 3.20 21.23
C LEU A 372 -6.84 3.07 21.39
N VAL A 373 -7.30 2.34 22.42
CA VAL A 373 -8.73 2.22 22.74
C VAL A 373 -9.32 3.57 23.17
N ALA A 374 -8.62 4.33 24.02
CA ALA A 374 -9.06 5.65 24.44
C ALA A 374 -9.21 6.59 23.25
N LEU A 375 -8.23 6.60 22.34
CA LEU A 375 -8.29 7.39 21.11
C LEU A 375 -9.46 6.94 20.22
N ALA A 376 -9.66 5.64 20.03
CA ALA A 376 -10.78 5.08 19.26
C ALA A 376 -12.17 5.40 19.85
N LYS A 377 -12.26 5.54 21.17
CA LYS A 377 -13.47 5.96 21.89
C LYS A 377 -13.71 7.46 21.86
N GLY A 378 -12.76 8.23 21.30
CA GLY A 378 -12.80 9.68 21.34
C GLY A 378 -12.70 10.24 22.76
N GLN A 379 -12.07 9.49 23.67
CA GLN A 379 -11.89 9.92 25.06
C GLN A 379 -11.05 11.20 25.10
N ASP A 380 -11.54 12.20 25.83
CA ASP A 380 -10.90 13.51 25.98
C ASP A 380 -10.72 14.31 24.68
N LEU A 381 -11.39 13.90 23.58
CA LEU A 381 -11.43 14.66 22.34
C LEU A 381 -12.63 15.62 22.31
N SER A 382 -12.45 16.78 21.70
CA SER A 382 -13.48 17.82 21.60
C SER A 382 -13.21 18.80 20.46
N GLY A 383 -14.19 19.67 20.18
CA GLY A 383 -14.08 20.75 19.22
C GLY A 383 -14.87 20.50 17.94
N SER A 384 -15.05 21.56 17.15
CA SER A 384 -16.03 21.60 16.05
C SER A 384 -15.91 20.45 15.04
N VAL A 385 -14.69 20.03 14.70
CA VAL A 385 -14.47 18.91 13.78
C VAL A 385 -14.86 17.57 14.41
N PHE A 386 -14.44 17.30 15.66
CA PHE A 386 -14.83 16.07 16.35
C PHE A 386 -16.35 16.04 16.61
N ASP A 387 -16.93 17.16 17.03
CA ASP A 387 -18.37 17.30 17.25
C ASP A 387 -19.18 17.03 15.97
N LEU A 388 -18.65 17.33 14.79
CA LEU A 388 -19.28 16.99 13.51
C LEU A 388 -19.35 15.48 13.30
N PHE A 389 -18.28 14.74 13.61
CA PHE A 389 -18.29 13.27 13.57
C PHE A 389 -19.27 12.69 14.57
N VAL A 390 -19.25 13.20 15.80
CA VAL A 390 -20.18 12.77 16.86
C VAL A 390 -21.62 12.93 16.38
N ARG A 391 -21.98 14.09 15.82
CA ARG A 391 -23.34 14.33 15.27
C ARG A 391 -23.69 13.39 14.13
N TYR A 392 -22.79 13.21 13.16
CA TYR A 392 -23.03 12.34 12.01
C TYR A 392 -23.24 10.87 12.43
N TYR A 393 -22.42 10.38 13.34
CA TYR A 393 -22.51 9.01 13.87
C TYR A 393 -23.45 8.90 15.09
N SER A 394 -24.64 9.47 14.99
CA SER A 394 -25.74 9.31 15.96
C SER A 394 -25.44 9.81 17.38
N ASN A 395 -24.77 10.96 17.50
CA ASN A 395 -24.38 11.61 18.76
C ASN A 395 -23.54 10.73 19.67
N ASN A 396 -22.63 9.95 19.09
CA ASN A 396 -21.90 8.94 19.80
C ASN A 396 -20.38 9.09 19.63
N PRO A 397 -19.62 9.48 20.68
CA PRO A 397 -18.19 9.76 20.57
C PRO A 397 -17.31 8.52 20.35
N ASP A 398 -17.79 7.32 20.67
CA ASP A 398 -17.04 6.07 20.52
C ASP A 398 -17.22 5.40 19.15
N PHE A 399 -17.64 6.15 18.13
CA PHE A 399 -18.06 5.63 16.82
C PHE A 399 -17.02 4.73 16.14
N ASN A 400 -15.72 5.05 16.27
CA ASN A 400 -14.65 4.21 15.73
C ASN A 400 -14.49 2.90 16.52
N HIS A 401 -14.48 2.96 17.85
CA HIS A 401 -14.45 1.78 18.71
C HIS A 401 -15.66 0.86 18.47
N LYS A 402 -16.87 1.42 18.41
CA LYS A 402 -18.09 0.63 18.17
C LYS A 402 -18.10 -0.01 16.79
N TYR A 403 -17.71 0.72 15.73
CA TYR A 403 -17.59 0.11 14.41
C TYR A 403 -16.58 -1.03 14.41
N LEU A 404 -15.41 -0.84 15.03
CA LEU A 404 -14.38 -1.87 15.09
C LEU A 404 -14.88 -3.14 15.80
N ILE A 405 -15.52 -3.00 16.96
CA ILE A 405 -15.98 -4.13 17.77
C ILE A 405 -17.23 -4.80 17.20
N ASN A 406 -18.24 -4.00 16.82
CA ASN A 406 -19.56 -4.52 16.48
C ASN A 406 -19.69 -4.91 15.00
N GLU A 407 -18.95 -4.25 14.11
CA GLU A 407 -19.04 -4.49 12.67
C GLU A 407 -17.78 -5.16 12.14
N ALA A 408 -16.61 -4.52 12.28
CA ALA A 408 -15.38 -4.99 11.64
C ALA A 408 -14.94 -6.36 12.17
N PHE A 409 -14.66 -6.50 13.48
CA PHE A 409 -14.25 -7.79 14.06
C PHE A 409 -15.34 -8.86 13.96
N SER A 410 -16.61 -8.46 13.89
CA SER A 410 -17.75 -9.39 13.84
C SER A 410 -18.13 -9.81 12.42
N SER A 411 -17.54 -9.21 11.39
CA SER A 411 -17.83 -9.54 9.99
C SER A 411 -17.48 -11.00 9.67
N THR A 412 -18.43 -11.71 9.07
CA THR A 412 -18.31 -13.13 8.72
C THR A 412 -17.47 -13.34 7.46
N VAL A 413 -17.34 -12.33 6.60
CA VAL A 413 -16.52 -12.38 5.39
C VAL A 413 -15.09 -12.00 5.74
N SER A 414 -14.16 -12.94 5.62
CA SER A 414 -12.77 -12.73 6.07
C SER A 414 -12.07 -11.60 5.34
N ALA A 415 -12.27 -11.47 4.03
CA ALA A 415 -11.64 -10.41 3.25
C ALA A 415 -12.15 -9.02 3.69
N SER A 416 -13.47 -8.85 3.79
CA SER A 416 -14.09 -7.61 4.31
C SER A 416 -13.63 -7.28 5.73
N ARG A 417 -13.63 -8.27 6.64
CA ARG A 417 -13.15 -8.09 8.01
C ARG A 417 -11.72 -7.58 8.05
N ASN A 418 -10.82 -8.18 7.28
CA ASN A 418 -9.42 -7.79 7.25
C ASN A 418 -9.28 -6.31 6.85
N GLU A 419 -10.00 -5.88 5.82
CA GLU A 419 -9.96 -4.50 5.34
C GLU A 419 -10.62 -3.53 6.32
N MET A 420 -11.80 -3.84 6.85
CA MET A 420 -12.49 -2.98 7.83
C MET A 420 -11.64 -2.76 9.09
N VAL A 421 -10.99 -3.81 9.61
CA VAL A 421 -10.12 -3.73 10.79
C VAL A 421 -8.88 -2.90 10.47
N GLU A 422 -8.15 -3.22 9.39
CA GLU A 422 -6.92 -2.52 9.03
C GLU A 422 -7.18 -1.03 8.83
N LYS A 423 -8.20 -0.66 8.05
CA LYS A 423 -8.45 0.76 7.72
C LYS A 423 -9.00 1.55 8.88
N THR A 424 -9.82 0.94 9.75
CA THR A 424 -10.27 1.66 10.95
C THR A 424 -9.08 1.97 11.88
N LEU A 425 -8.19 1.00 12.06
CA LEU A 425 -7.04 1.11 12.95
C LEU A 425 -5.91 1.99 12.40
N ALA A 426 -5.54 1.81 11.13
CA ALA A 426 -4.40 2.50 10.52
C ALA A 426 -4.74 3.87 9.92
N ASP A 427 -6.03 4.13 9.66
CA ASP A 427 -6.47 5.35 8.97
C ASP A 427 -7.49 6.16 9.79
N ALA A 428 -8.65 5.60 10.15
CA ALA A 428 -9.72 6.37 10.79
C ALA A 428 -9.37 6.89 12.20
N ILE A 429 -8.77 6.03 13.04
CA ILE A 429 -8.36 6.40 14.41
C ILE A 429 -7.19 7.41 14.39
N PRO A 430 -6.10 7.18 13.63
CA PRO A 430 -5.05 8.18 13.46
C PRO A 430 -5.55 9.50 12.86
N PHE A 431 -6.41 9.48 11.83
CA PHE A 431 -7.00 10.71 11.26
C PHE A 431 -7.65 11.57 12.35
N GLN A 432 -8.50 10.96 13.18
CA GLN A 432 -9.18 11.66 14.27
C GLN A 432 -8.19 12.29 15.25
N GLY A 433 -7.17 11.55 15.66
CA GLY A 433 -6.13 12.05 16.56
C GLY A 433 -5.28 13.17 15.93
N VAL A 434 -4.84 13.00 14.67
CA VAL A 434 -4.06 14.01 13.94
C VAL A 434 -4.85 15.32 13.85
N VAL A 435 -6.11 15.27 13.43
CA VAL A 435 -6.95 16.47 13.29
C VAL A 435 -7.17 17.15 14.63
N TYR A 436 -7.51 16.39 15.68
CA TYR A 436 -7.72 16.96 17.01
C TYR A 436 -6.45 17.60 17.56
N PHE A 437 -5.34 16.86 17.62
CA PHE A 437 -4.11 17.35 18.23
C PHE A 437 -3.49 18.48 17.40
N ALA A 438 -3.54 18.45 16.07
CA ALA A 438 -3.08 19.57 15.25
C ALA A 438 -3.92 20.85 15.52
N ASN A 439 -5.24 20.73 15.66
CA ASN A 439 -6.11 21.87 15.98
C ASN A 439 -5.80 22.44 17.37
N GLN A 440 -5.64 21.58 18.38
CA GLN A 440 -5.23 22.02 19.73
C GLN A 440 -3.79 22.58 19.76
N GLY A 441 -2.94 22.10 18.86
CA GLY A 441 -1.60 22.65 18.63
C GLY A 441 -1.67 24.09 18.10
N ALA A 442 -2.56 24.33 17.13
CA ALA A 442 -2.82 25.65 16.57
C ALA A 442 -3.35 26.66 17.60
N THR A 443 -3.96 26.20 18.68
CA THR A 443 -4.39 27.06 19.82
C THR A 443 -3.30 27.27 20.87
N GLY A 444 -2.07 26.80 20.63
CA GLY A 444 -0.88 27.09 21.44
C GLY A 444 -0.32 25.93 22.26
N ASN A 445 -0.92 24.73 22.22
CA ASN A 445 -0.39 23.57 22.94
C ASN A 445 0.67 22.82 22.10
N ARG A 446 1.95 23.14 22.34
CA ARG A 446 3.06 22.58 21.55
C ARG A 446 3.20 21.06 21.62
N ALA A 447 2.82 20.43 22.73
CA ALA A 447 2.84 18.98 22.86
C ALA A 447 1.86 18.30 21.89
N ASN A 448 0.72 18.95 21.58
CA ASN A 448 -0.25 18.39 20.64
C ASN A 448 0.26 18.39 19.19
N TRP A 449 1.12 19.34 18.79
CA TRP A 449 1.81 19.23 17.50
C TRP A 449 2.67 17.98 17.41
N ASP A 450 3.37 17.65 18.49
CA ASP A 450 4.24 16.47 18.55
C ASP A 450 3.42 15.18 18.42
N ARG A 451 2.31 15.07 19.15
CA ARG A 451 1.37 13.92 19.07
C ARG A 451 0.75 13.76 17.68
N ALA A 452 0.29 14.87 17.08
CA ALA A 452 -0.29 14.85 15.74
C ALA A 452 0.73 14.35 14.69
N ALA A 453 1.97 14.82 14.75
CA ALA A 453 3.02 14.38 13.84
C ALA A 453 3.32 12.87 14.00
N ALA A 454 3.35 12.37 15.23
CA ALA A 454 3.59 10.96 15.50
C ALA A 454 2.49 10.04 14.98
N LEU A 455 1.22 10.41 15.17
CA LEU A 455 0.07 9.65 14.62
C LEU A 455 0.03 9.69 13.09
N TYR A 456 0.45 10.79 12.48
CA TYR A 456 0.50 10.91 11.02
C TYR A 456 1.58 10.03 10.40
N VAL A 457 2.81 10.13 10.93
CA VAL A 457 3.99 9.42 10.40
C VAL A 457 3.90 7.93 10.73
N GLY A 458 3.59 7.59 11.99
CA GLY A 458 3.61 6.22 12.49
C GLY A 458 4.97 5.54 12.33
N LEU A 459 4.97 4.20 12.34
CA LEU A 459 6.15 3.39 12.03
C LEU A 459 6.19 3.07 10.53
N LEU A 460 6.99 3.83 9.77
CA LEU A 460 7.01 3.79 8.29
C LEU A 460 7.21 2.39 7.71
N ASN A 461 8.05 1.54 8.33
CA ASN A 461 8.32 0.19 7.85
C ASN A 461 7.11 -0.78 7.95
N LYS A 462 6.08 -0.43 8.72
CA LYS A 462 4.86 -1.23 8.84
C LYS A 462 3.89 -0.96 7.70
N GLY A 463 3.99 0.19 7.03
CA GLY A 463 3.08 0.54 5.95
C GLY A 463 1.65 0.87 6.42
N LEU A 464 1.44 1.10 7.73
CA LEU A 464 0.14 1.23 8.39
C LEU A 464 -0.02 2.61 9.09
N SER A 465 0.10 3.70 8.33
CA SER A 465 -0.17 5.05 8.82
C SER A 465 -0.78 5.95 7.73
N PRO A 466 -1.35 7.12 8.09
CA PRO A 466 -1.78 8.11 7.11
C PRO A 466 -0.65 8.52 6.14
N TYR A 467 0.60 8.61 6.61
CA TYR A 467 1.75 8.90 5.76
C TYR A 467 1.97 7.83 4.68
N THR A 468 1.94 6.55 5.05
CA THR A 468 2.16 5.46 4.08
C THR A 468 0.96 5.30 3.16
N ARG A 469 -0.26 5.59 3.64
CA ARG A 469 -1.46 5.69 2.82
C ARG A 469 -1.31 6.78 1.76
N ALA A 470 -0.83 7.95 2.15
CA ALA A 470 -0.58 9.06 1.25
C ALA A 470 0.36 8.67 0.12
N ASN A 471 1.46 7.95 0.39
CA ASN A 471 2.37 7.48 -0.67
C ASN A 471 1.69 6.55 -1.67
N LYS A 472 0.89 5.57 -1.18
CA LYS A 472 0.11 4.69 -2.06
C LYS A 472 -0.84 5.49 -2.96
N ARG A 473 -1.55 6.48 -2.41
CA ARG A 473 -2.48 7.31 -3.17
C ARG A 473 -1.78 8.29 -4.11
N GLY A 474 -0.66 8.85 -3.67
CA GLY A 474 0.21 9.69 -4.47
C GLY A 474 0.66 9.00 -5.75
N ALA A 475 1.08 7.73 -5.63
CA ALA A 475 1.45 6.89 -6.75
C ALA A 475 0.27 6.66 -7.71
N ASN A 476 -0.89 6.25 -7.19
CA ASN A 476 -2.06 5.96 -8.02
C ASN A 476 -2.61 7.19 -8.75
N TYR A 477 -2.39 8.40 -8.24
CA TYR A 477 -2.96 9.64 -8.81
C TYR A 477 -1.95 10.49 -9.59
N GLY A 478 -0.69 10.04 -9.70
CA GLY A 478 0.38 10.84 -10.30
C GLY A 478 0.71 12.11 -9.51
N THR A 479 0.53 12.11 -8.19
CA THR A 479 0.77 13.26 -7.29
C THR A 479 2.01 13.08 -6.42
N LEU A 480 3.00 12.32 -6.90
CA LEU A 480 4.30 12.17 -6.25
C LEU A 480 5.16 13.42 -6.44
N VAL A 481 6.07 13.65 -5.48
CA VAL A 481 7.16 14.62 -5.64
C VAL A 481 8.08 14.10 -6.76
N SER A 482 8.51 14.98 -7.65
CA SER A 482 9.30 14.60 -8.82
C SER A 482 10.55 13.78 -8.43
N ASN A 483 10.72 12.63 -9.09
CA ASN A 483 11.83 11.68 -8.89
C ASN A 483 11.90 11.05 -7.49
N THR A 484 10.78 10.94 -6.77
CA THR A 484 10.69 10.19 -5.50
C THR A 484 9.45 9.32 -5.46
N GLU A 485 9.38 8.41 -4.48
CA GLU A 485 8.18 7.62 -4.16
C GLU A 485 7.28 8.30 -3.12
N GLU A 486 7.50 9.60 -2.88
CA GLU A 486 6.82 10.34 -1.82
C GLU A 486 5.69 11.19 -2.37
N ALA A 487 4.52 11.10 -1.74
CA ALA A 487 3.38 11.92 -2.13
C ALA A 487 3.65 13.41 -1.87
N SER A 488 3.23 14.27 -2.80
CA SER A 488 3.31 15.73 -2.63
C SER A 488 2.54 16.20 -1.40
N VAL A 489 1.45 15.52 -1.05
CA VAL A 489 0.68 15.78 0.17
C VAL A 489 1.48 15.47 1.45
N ASN A 490 2.35 14.44 1.45
CA ASN A 490 3.25 14.16 2.56
C ASN A 490 4.23 15.31 2.78
N LYS A 491 4.83 15.82 1.70
CA LYS A 491 5.71 16.99 1.78
C LYS A 491 4.97 18.20 2.38
N MET A 492 3.79 18.49 1.87
CA MET A 492 2.95 19.59 2.36
C MET A 492 2.62 19.47 3.85
N ILE A 493 2.21 18.28 4.31
CA ILE A 493 1.88 18.02 5.72
C ILE A 493 3.11 18.11 6.61
N MET A 494 4.26 17.57 6.19
CA MET A 494 5.50 17.65 6.96
C MET A 494 6.02 19.09 7.08
N ASP A 495 5.94 19.88 6.01
CA ASP A 495 6.28 21.31 6.03
C ASP A 495 5.37 22.09 7.00
N ALA A 496 4.08 21.74 7.05
CA ALA A 496 3.13 22.31 8.00
C ALA A 496 3.45 21.94 9.46
N PHE A 497 3.79 20.68 9.74
CA PHE A 497 4.24 20.25 11.07
C PHE A 497 5.52 20.97 11.51
N MET A 498 6.46 21.21 10.61
CA MET A 498 7.68 21.96 10.95
C MET A 498 7.38 23.42 11.31
N SER A 499 6.39 24.03 10.64
CA SER A 499 5.99 25.43 10.83
C SER A 499 5.16 25.67 12.10
N ARG A 500 4.26 24.74 12.48
CA ARG A 500 3.42 24.79 13.69
C ARG A 500 2.55 26.06 13.85
N SER A 501 2.03 26.62 12.77
CA SER A 501 1.15 27.80 12.81
C SER A 501 -0.33 27.42 12.82
N SER A 502 -1.22 28.40 12.99
CA SER A 502 -2.66 28.15 12.84
C SER A 502 -3.02 27.75 11.41
N GLU A 503 -2.34 28.30 10.41
CA GLU A 503 -2.46 27.91 9.00
C GLU A 503 -1.90 26.50 8.73
N SER A 504 -0.95 26.03 9.55
CA SER A 504 -0.47 24.64 9.46
C SER A 504 -1.59 23.64 9.70
N PHE A 505 -2.51 23.91 10.62
CA PHE A 505 -3.64 23.01 10.87
C PHE A 505 -4.53 22.88 9.62
N GLU A 506 -4.90 24.00 9.00
CA GLU A 506 -5.71 23.98 7.78
C GLU A 506 -5.01 23.24 6.63
N THR A 507 -3.69 23.39 6.53
CA THR A 507 -2.86 22.67 5.55
C THR A 507 -2.87 21.16 5.80
N ILE A 508 -2.69 20.74 7.05
CA ILE A 508 -2.74 19.33 7.45
C ILE A 508 -4.13 18.75 7.18
N PHE A 509 -5.17 19.49 7.56
CA PHE A 509 -6.54 19.07 7.40
C PHE A 509 -6.93 18.93 5.91
N LYS A 510 -6.54 19.88 5.06
CA LYS A 510 -6.68 19.77 3.60
C LYS A 510 -5.94 18.55 3.06
N GLY A 511 -4.71 18.30 3.49
CA GLY A 511 -3.94 17.14 3.05
C GLY A 511 -4.60 15.81 3.41
N LEU A 512 -5.14 15.68 4.62
CA LEU A 512 -5.89 14.48 5.01
C LEU A 512 -7.17 14.30 4.16
N LYS A 513 -7.87 15.38 3.82
CA LYS A 513 -9.01 15.32 2.89
C LYS A 513 -8.59 14.80 1.51
N ILE A 514 -7.44 15.22 0.99
CA ILE A 514 -6.89 14.73 -0.29
C ILE A 514 -6.69 13.22 -0.21
N ILE A 515 -5.95 12.74 0.79
CA ILE A 515 -5.59 11.32 0.96
C ILE A 515 -6.84 10.44 0.97
N TYR A 516 -7.84 10.81 1.78
CA TYR A 516 -9.03 9.97 1.96
C TYR A 516 -10.09 10.14 0.87
N THR A 517 -10.10 11.27 0.15
CA THR A 517 -10.88 11.41 -1.09
C THR A 517 -10.30 10.54 -2.21
N GLN A 518 -8.97 10.59 -2.41
CA GLN A 518 -8.27 9.70 -3.35
C GLN A 518 -8.49 8.21 -3.01
N ALA A 519 -8.45 7.85 -1.72
CA ALA A 519 -8.73 6.48 -1.30
C ALA A 519 -10.16 6.06 -1.64
N THR A 520 -11.15 6.87 -1.27
CA THR A 520 -12.56 6.61 -1.57
C THR A 520 -12.82 6.43 -3.08
N LEU A 521 -12.27 7.32 -3.90
CA LEU A 521 -12.40 7.26 -5.36
C LEU A 521 -11.74 6.01 -5.96
N ARG A 522 -10.56 5.59 -5.46
CA ARG A 522 -9.94 4.34 -5.91
C ARG A 522 -10.86 3.14 -5.71
N TYR A 523 -11.51 3.04 -4.55
CA TYR A 523 -12.38 1.90 -4.27
C TYR A 523 -13.70 1.94 -5.03
N ALA A 524 -14.21 3.13 -5.36
CA ALA A 524 -15.28 3.24 -6.34
C ALA A 524 -14.85 2.66 -7.72
N ARG A 525 -13.62 2.93 -8.16
CA ARG A 525 -13.08 2.36 -9.42
C ARG A 525 -12.82 0.85 -9.34
N LEU A 526 -12.32 0.35 -8.20
CA LEU A 526 -12.13 -1.08 -8.03
C LEU A 526 -13.47 -1.83 -8.02
N LEU A 527 -14.51 -1.27 -7.40
CA LEU A 527 -15.86 -1.81 -7.53
C LEU A 527 -16.38 -1.81 -8.97
N ASP A 528 -16.08 -0.78 -9.77
CA ASP A 528 -16.40 -0.80 -11.20
C ASP A 528 -15.75 -2.01 -11.88
N ILE A 529 -14.48 -2.28 -11.58
CA ILE A 529 -13.75 -3.42 -12.11
C ILE A 529 -14.41 -4.72 -11.63
N ASP A 530 -14.77 -4.86 -10.36
CA ASP A 530 -15.32 -6.12 -9.84
C ASP A 530 -16.67 -6.47 -10.46
N VAL A 531 -17.57 -5.49 -10.57
CA VAL A 531 -18.93 -5.71 -11.11
C VAL A 531 -18.95 -5.86 -12.62
N THR A 532 -17.93 -5.35 -13.34
CA THR A 532 -17.81 -5.47 -14.80
C THR A 532 -16.85 -6.57 -15.25
N SER A 533 -16.01 -7.08 -14.35
CA SER A 533 -15.21 -8.30 -14.59
C SER A 533 -16.13 -9.47 -14.81
N THR A 534 -15.68 -10.48 -15.56
CA THR A 534 -16.41 -11.73 -15.62
C THR A 534 -15.44 -12.93 -15.68
N PRO A 535 -15.74 -14.03 -14.94
CA PRO A 535 -16.84 -14.12 -13.97
C PRO A 535 -16.72 -13.02 -12.92
N GLN A 536 -17.87 -12.45 -12.54
CA GLN A 536 -17.92 -11.28 -11.66
C GLN A 536 -17.05 -11.53 -10.43
N LEU A 537 -16.16 -10.60 -10.13
CA LEU A 537 -15.31 -10.74 -8.96
C LEU A 537 -16.16 -10.50 -7.70
N PRO A 538 -15.80 -11.12 -6.57
CA PRO A 538 -16.38 -10.75 -5.28
C PRO A 538 -16.20 -9.25 -5.05
N ILE A 539 -17.27 -8.57 -4.64
CA ILE A 539 -17.26 -7.13 -4.35
C ILE A 539 -17.03 -6.83 -2.87
N ASP A 540 -17.16 -7.85 -2.01
CA ASP A 540 -17.27 -7.67 -0.57
C ASP A 540 -16.01 -7.02 0.05
N ASP A 541 -14.83 -7.23 -0.53
CA ASP A 541 -13.56 -6.69 -0.05
C ASP A 541 -13.37 -5.23 -0.45
N HIS A 542 -13.53 -4.89 -1.74
CA HIS A 542 -13.44 -3.52 -2.23
C HIS A 542 -14.59 -2.65 -1.71
N GLN A 543 -15.78 -3.23 -1.50
CA GLN A 543 -16.89 -2.52 -0.87
C GLN A 543 -16.59 -2.21 0.60
N ALA A 544 -16.04 -3.18 1.33
CA ALA A 544 -15.63 -3.00 2.73
C ALA A 544 -14.51 -1.96 2.91
N GLU A 545 -13.50 -2.02 2.05
CA GLU A 545 -12.37 -1.10 2.09
C GLU A 545 -12.81 0.33 1.69
N GLY A 546 -13.64 0.45 0.65
CA GLY A 546 -14.27 1.70 0.25
C GLY A 546 -15.15 2.31 1.33
N GLN A 547 -15.96 1.50 2.03
CA GLN A 547 -16.74 1.94 3.19
C GLN A 547 -15.84 2.49 4.30
N ALA A 548 -14.77 1.77 4.63
CA ALA A 548 -13.87 2.17 5.71
C ALA A 548 -13.18 3.50 5.42
N PHE A 549 -12.76 3.76 4.17
CA PHE A 549 -12.22 5.05 3.78
C PHE A 549 -13.28 6.15 3.71
N TYR A 550 -14.45 5.86 3.14
CA TYR A 550 -15.50 6.85 3.01
C TYR A 550 -15.96 7.37 4.39
N ARG A 551 -16.05 6.49 5.40
CA ARG A 551 -16.39 6.86 6.78
C ARG A 551 -15.49 7.94 7.38
N ILE A 552 -14.25 8.09 6.90
CA ILE A 552 -13.32 9.14 7.35
C ILE A 552 -13.74 10.51 6.82
N ILE A 553 -14.34 10.58 5.64
CA ILE A 553 -14.73 11.85 5.00
C ILE A 553 -16.24 12.12 5.02
N ALA A 554 -17.06 11.11 5.30
CA ALA A 554 -18.51 11.17 5.21
C ALA A 554 -19.15 12.34 5.99
N PRO A 555 -18.73 12.67 7.23
CA PRO A 555 -19.30 13.81 7.95
C PRO A 555 -19.10 15.14 7.22
N PHE A 556 -17.99 15.33 6.50
CA PHE A 556 -17.72 16.54 5.73
C PHE A 556 -18.53 16.59 4.44
N VAL A 557 -18.65 15.44 3.76
CA VAL A 557 -19.47 15.32 2.56
C VAL A 557 -20.92 15.62 2.91
N ALA A 558 -21.46 15.03 3.97
CA ALA A 558 -22.83 15.24 4.42
C ALA A 558 -23.16 16.68 4.82
N GLU A 559 -22.19 17.40 5.41
CA GLU A 559 -22.34 18.81 5.75
C GLU A 559 -22.43 19.72 4.50
N LYS A 560 -21.79 19.32 3.39
CA LYS A 560 -21.72 20.13 2.16
C LYS A 560 -22.69 19.71 1.07
N ASP A 561 -22.85 18.41 0.87
CA ASP A 561 -23.70 17.81 -0.15
C ASP A 561 -24.32 16.50 0.38
N LYS A 562 -25.55 16.62 0.88
CA LYS A 562 -26.29 15.47 1.42
C LYS A 562 -26.65 14.44 0.34
N SER A 563 -26.78 14.86 -0.92
CA SER A 563 -27.07 13.94 -2.03
C SER A 563 -25.87 13.08 -2.33
N CYS A 564 -24.68 13.68 -2.43
CA CYS A 564 -23.42 12.96 -2.56
C CYS A 564 -23.21 12.00 -1.39
N ASP A 565 -23.51 12.42 -0.15
CA ASP A 565 -23.40 11.54 1.02
C ASP A 565 -24.29 10.30 0.93
N ASN A 566 -25.57 10.48 0.59
CA ASN A 566 -26.48 9.35 0.40
C ASN A 566 -25.99 8.39 -0.70
N GLN A 567 -25.51 8.93 -1.82
CA GLN A 567 -24.98 8.14 -2.94
C GLN A 567 -23.77 7.30 -2.55
N MET A 568 -22.84 7.88 -1.79
CA MET A 568 -21.64 7.17 -1.35
C MET A 568 -21.93 6.13 -0.26
N GLN A 569 -22.90 6.40 0.62
CA GLN A 569 -23.39 5.41 1.59
C GLN A 569 -24.04 4.22 0.89
N GLU A 570 -24.85 4.46 -0.13
CA GLU A 570 -25.49 3.40 -0.92
C GLU A 570 -24.45 2.57 -1.70
N LEU A 571 -23.44 3.22 -2.27
CA LEU A 571 -22.36 2.54 -3.01
C LEU A 571 -21.59 1.55 -2.11
N PHE A 572 -21.20 1.97 -0.91
CA PHE A 572 -20.38 1.18 -0.01
C PHE A 572 -21.16 0.43 1.09
N SER A 573 -22.48 0.30 0.94
CA SER A 573 -23.31 -0.41 1.91
C SER A 573 -23.38 -1.90 1.59
N PHE A 574 -23.18 -2.74 2.60
CA PHE A 574 -23.35 -4.19 2.47
C PHE A 574 -24.80 -4.63 2.28
N ASP A 575 -25.76 -3.75 2.60
CA ASP A 575 -27.21 -4.04 2.47
C ASP A 575 -27.71 -3.79 1.04
N THR A 576 -26.95 -3.05 0.23
CA THR A 576 -27.29 -2.70 -1.15
C THR A 576 -26.33 -3.40 -2.08
N LYS A 577 -26.86 -4.22 -3.00
CA LYS A 577 -26.04 -4.78 -4.08
C LYS A 577 -25.82 -3.68 -5.12
N PRO A 578 -24.56 -3.28 -5.38
CA PRO A 578 -24.29 -2.31 -6.43
C PRO A 578 -24.76 -2.85 -7.79
N ASP A 579 -25.34 -1.98 -8.63
CA ASP A 579 -25.75 -2.29 -10.01
C ASP A 579 -24.61 -2.91 -10.86
N THR A 580 -24.91 -3.88 -11.73
CA THR A 580 -23.86 -4.61 -12.47
C THR A 580 -23.27 -3.86 -13.68
N HIS A 581 -23.55 -2.57 -13.84
CA HIS A 581 -23.19 -1.80 -15.04
C HIS A 581 -21.84 -1.07 -14.93
N GLY A 582 -21.21 -1.05 -13.75
CA GLY A 582 -20.11 -0.13 -13.44
C GLY A 582 -20.58 1.34 -13.47
N GLN A 583 -19.67 2.31 -13.28
CA GLN A 583 -19.81 3.79 -13.22
C GLN A 583 -19.76 4.43 -11.82
N TYR A 584 -19.40 3.69 -10.78
CA TYR A 584 -19.21 4.18 -9.42
C TYR A 584 -18.12 5.23 -9.32
N TYR A 585 -16.99 5.04 -10.02
CA TYR A 585 -15.90 6.00 -10.02
C TYR A 585 -16.35 7.36 -10.53
N CYS A 586 -17.05 7.40 -11.67
CA CYS A 586 -17.48 8.66 -12.28
C CYS A 586 -18.56 9.36 -11.45
N ARG A 587 -19.50 8.61 -10.88
CA ARG A 587 -20.48 9.10 -9.93
C ARG A 587 -19.82 9.74 -8.70
N ALA A 588 -18.86 9.03 -8.09
CA ALA A 588 -18.11 9.53 -6.94
C ALA A 588 -17.25 10.75 -7.30
N LEU A 589 -16.59 10.74 -8.47
CA LEU A 589 -15.75 11.83 -8.97
C LEU A 589 -16.54 13.10 -9.26
N ALA A 590 -17.79 12.98 -9.70
CA ALA A 590 -18.65 14.14 -9.99
C ALA A 590 -19.02 14.93 -8.73
N CYS A 591 -19.14 14.27 -7.56
CA CYS A 591 -19.64 14.92 -6.35
C CYS A 591 -18.58 15.11 -5.24
N LEU A 592 -17.69 14.13 -5.01
CA LEU A 592 -16.75 14.16 -3.87
C LEU A 592 -15.78 15.35 -3.88
N PRO A 593 -15.11 15.73 -4.99
CA PRO A 593 -14.17 16.84 -4.99
C PRO A 593 -14.82 18.16 -4.55
N ASN A 594 -16.01 18.45 -5.07
CA ASN A 594 -16.76 19.65 -4.72
C ASN A 594 -17.21 19.64 -3.26
N ALA A 595 -17.79 18.52 -2.78
CA ALA A 595 -18.20 18.37 -1.38
C ALA A 595 -17.01 18.52 -0.41
N MET A 596 -15.83 18.05 -0.83
CA MET A 596 -14.59 18.13 -0.05
C MET A 596 -13.81 19.43 -0.23
N GLN A 597 -14.25 20.31 -1.15
CA GLN A 597 -13.58 21.55 -1.54
C GLN A 597 -12.15 21.31 -2.05
N LEU A 598 -12.00 20.32 -2.92
CA LEU A 598 -10.74 19.93 -3.55
C LEU A 598 -10.80 20.17 -5.05
N THR A 599 -9.67 20.55 -5.64
CA THR A 599 -9.51 20.75 -7.08
C THR A 599 -8.93 19.50 -7.75
N THR A 600 -9.03 19.42 -9.08
CA THR A 600 -8.33 18.38 -9.86
C THR A 600 -6.82 18.42 -9.65
N ALA A 601 -6.23 19.60 -9.42
CA ALA A 601 -4.81 19.73 -9.13
C ALA A 601 -4.44 19.17 -7.74
N ASP A 602 -5.35 19.27 -6.76
CA ASP A 602 -5.14 18.68 -5.44
C ASP A 602 -5.19 17.15 -5.49
N LEU A 603 -6.12 16.60 -6.28
CA LEU A 603 -6.36 15.16 -6.37
C LEU A 603 -5.45 14.44 -7.36
N GLY A 604 -5.02 15.08 -8.44
CA GLY A 604 -4.42 14.40 -9.58
C GLY A 604 -5.45 13.59 -10.39
N THR A 605 -4.97 12.66 -11.21
CA THR A 605 -5.82 11.76 -12.03
C THR A 605 -5.51 10.33 -11.66
N LEU A 606 -6.54 9.55 -11.29
CA LEU A 606 -6.36 8.14 -11.00
C LEU A 606 -5.83 7.40 -12.24
N GLU A 607 -4.78 6.62 -12.09
CA GLU A 607 -4.21 5.74 -13.12
C GLU A 607 -5.33 4.94 -13.81
N GLU A 608 -5.17 4.70 -15.11
CA GLU A 608 -6.13 3.93 -15.93
C GLU A 608 -7.53 4.56 -16.06
N THR A 609 -7.78 5.79 -15.57
CA THR A 609 -9.11 6.43 -15.67
C THR A 609 -9.22 7.59 -16.65
N MET A 610 -8.15 7.90 -17.39
CA MET A 610 -8.16 8.97 -18.38
C MET A 610 -9.21 8.68 -19.46
N GLY A 611 -10.20 9.58 -19.58
CA GLY A 611 -11.27 9.47 -20.59
C GLY A 611 -12.47 8.60 -20.21
N ILE A 612 -12.45 7.89 -19.06
CA ILE A 612 -13.55 6.99 -18.66
C ILE A 612 -14.82 7.75 -18.24
N CYS A 613 -14.68 8.95 -17.67
CA CYS A 613 -15.81 9.75 -17.18
C CYS A 613 -16.30 10.80 -18.19
N SER A 614 -16.46 10.40 -19.46
CA SER A 614 -17.02 11.25 -20.52
C SER A 614 -18.40 10.75 -20.96
N GLY A 615 -19.26 11.65 -21.46
CA GLY A 615 -20.58 11.29 -22.00
C GLY A 615 -21.76 11.61 -21.09
N GLU A 616 -21.62 12.48 -20.08
CA GLU A 616 -22.78 13.06 -19.41
C GLU A 616 -23.55 14.00 -20.34
N ALA A 617 -24.83 14.22 -20.02
CA ALA A 617 -25.64 15.17 -20.77
C ALA A 617 -25.02 16.58 -20.72
N GLY A 618 -24.79 17.18 -21.88
CA GLY A 618 -24.14 18.48 -22.02
C GLY A 618 -22.62 18.44 -22.18
N ASP A 619 -21.98 17.28 -21.99
CA ASP A 619 -20.53 17.14 -22.19
C ASP A 619 -20.20 16.95 -23.67
N PRO A 620 -19.45 17.87 -24.29
CA PRO A 620 -19.14 17.77 -25.71
C PRO A 620 -18.22 16.57 -26.00
N ILE A 621 -18.66 15.67 -26.90
CA ILE A 621 -17.83 14.66 -27.53
C ILE A 621 -16.99 15.37 -28.60
N GLN A 622 -15.69 15.47 -28.37
CA GLN A 622 -14.77 16.24 -29.20
C GLN A 622 -14.32 15.46 -30.43
N THR A 623 -14.26 16.14 -31.59
CA THR A 623 -13.60 15.64 -32.81
C THR A 623 -12.78 16.77 -33.44
N PRO A 624 -11.80 16.48 -34.31
CA PRO A 624 -11.05 17.51 -35.02
C PRO A 624 -11.91 18.41 -35.92
N LEU A 625 -13.05 17.93 -36.41
CA LEU A 625 -13.94 18.70 -37.28
C LEU A 625 -14.93 19.58 -36.49
N ARG A 626 -15.65 18.96 -35.55
CA ARG A 626 -16.71 19.61 -34.76
C ARG A 626 -17.11 18.72 -33.58
N SER A 627 -17.43 19.32 -32.44
CA SER A 627 -17.97 18.60 -31.28
C SER A 627 -19.46 18.27 -31.44
N PHE A 628 -19.89 17.14 -30.88
CA PHE A 628 -21.30 16.81 -30.68
C PHE A 628 -21.64 16.96 -29.19
N ILE A 629 -22.76 17.60 -28.85
CA ILE A 629 -23.20 17.78 -27.45
C ILE A 629 -24.43 16.90 -27.22
N PRO A 630 -24.29 15.73 -26.58
CA PRO A 630 -25.42 14.87 -26.26
C PRO A 630 -26.32 15.58 -25.24
N GLN A 631 -27.63 15.39 -25.38
CA GLN A 631 -28.64 15.89 -24.43
C GLN A 631 -28.98 14.85 -23.35
N THR A 632 -28.48 13.63 -23.52
CA THR A 632 -28.66 12.49 -22.63
C THR A 632 -27.31 11.88 -22.26
N ASN A 633 -27.26 11.05 -21.22
CA ASN A 633 -26.04 10.33 -20.87
C ASN A 633 -25.79 9.22 -21.89
N VAL A 634 -24.62 9.27 -22.54
CA VAL A 634 -24.15 8.35 -23.59
C VAL A 634 -22.83 7.66 -23.21
N GLN A 635 -22.53 7.61 -21.91
CA GLN A 635 -21.28 7.05 -21.42
C GLN A 635 -21.15 5.55 -21.71
N ASN A 636 -22.27 4.80 -21.70
CA ASN A 636 -22.27 3.38 -22.06
C ASN A 636 -21.79 3.15 -23.50
N GLU A 637 -22.22 4.00 -24.42
CA GLU A 637 -21.83 3.95 -25.83
C GLU A 637 -20.35 4.30 -26.02
N LEU A 638 -19.83 5.29 -25.29
CA LEU A 638 -18.40 5.62 -25.33
C LEU A 638 -17.53 4.49 -24.73
N ASN A 639 -17.99 3.87 -23.64
CA ASN A 639 -17.28 2.77 -22.98
C ASN A 639 -17.19 1.49 -23.82
N VAL A 640 -18.05 1.32 -24.83
CA VAL A 640 -17.90 0.23 -25.81
C VAL A 640 -16.51 0.28 -26.44
N PHE A 641 -16.02 1.45 -26.82
CA PHE A 641 -14.74 1.58 -27.53
C PHE A 641 -13.53 1.40 -26.63
N VAL A 642 -13.66 1.74 -25.33
CA VAL A 642 -12.65 1.39 -24.32
C VAL A 642 -12.58 -0.12 -24.16
N THR A 643 -13.74 -0.79 -24.06
CA THR A 643 -13.82 -2.26 -23.96
C THR A 643 -13.23 -2.93 -25.20
N VAL A 644 -13.58 -2.44 -26.40
CA VAL A 644 -13.02 -2.93 -27.66
C VAL A 644 -11.50 -2.77 -27.68
N SER A 645 -10.96 -1.63 -27.25
CA SER A 645 -9.51 -1.42 -27.17
C SER A 645 -8.83 -2.43 -26.25
N SER A 646 -9.44 -2.77 -25.12
CA SER A 646 -8.92 -3.79 -24.19
C SER A 646 -8.99 -5.21 -24.79
N ILE A 647 -10.08 -5.55 -25.47
CA ILE A 647 -10.19 -6.82 -26.20
C ILE A 647 -9.10 -6.90 -27.27
N MET A 648 -8.89 -5.83 -28.03
CA MET A 648 -7.87 -5.79 -29.08
C MET A 648 -6.45 -5.86 -28.55
N GLN A 649 -6.18 -5.32 -27.38
CA GLN A 649 -4.89 -5.52 -26.72
C GLN A 649 -4.64 -7.01 -26.43
N LEU A 650 -5.64 -7.72 -25.90
CA LEU A 650 -5.53 -9.16 -25.66
C LEU A 650 -5.37 -9.97 -26.95
N VAL A 651 -6.07 -9.59 -28.02
CA VAL A 651 -5.91 -10.18 -29.37
C VAL A 651 -4.48 -9.98 -29.88
N ASN A 652 -3.95 -8.76 -29.79
CA ASN A 652 -2.59 -8.43 -30.23
C ASN A 652 -1.51 -9.16 -29.40
N ASP A 653 -1.78 -9.44 -28.13
CA ASP A 653 -0.94 -10.23 -27.24
C ASP A 653 -1.07 -11.76 -27.49
N GLY A 654 -1.93 -12.19 -28.42
CA GLY A 654 -2.21 -13.60 -28.71
C GLY A 654 -3.08 -14.30 -27.67
N ASN A 655 -3.68 -13.57 -26.73
CA ASN A 655 -4.56 -14.08 -25.69
C ASN A 655 -6.03 -14.13 -26.13
N TYR A 656 -6.33 -14.99 -27.10
CA TYR A 656 -7.68 -15.13 -27.67
C TYR A 656 -8.72 -15.62 -26.67
N ASN A 657 -8.33 -16.47 -25.71
CA ASN A 657 -9.24 -16.94 -24.67
C ASN A 657 -9.64 -15.79 -23.73
N GLY A 658 -8.67 -14.95 -23.33
CA GLY A 658 -8.94 -13.75 -22.56
C GLY A 658 -9.82 -12.77 -23.33
N ALA A 659 -9.53 -12.53 -24.61
CA ALA A 659 -10.33 -11.67 -25.48
C ALA A 659 -11.78 -12.18 -25.62
N ARG A 660 -11.96 -13.50 -25.85
CA ARG A 660 -13.28 -14.14 -25.94
C ARG A 660 -14.06 -14.02 -24.65
N GLN A 661 -13.40 -14.26 -23.53
CA GLN A 661 -14.01 -14.13 -22.22
C GLN A 661 -14.46 -12.67 -22.04
N MET A 662 -13.54 -11.69 -22.14
CA MET A 662 -13.86 -10.27 -22.01
C MET A 662 -15.02 -9.77 -22.90
N TYR A 663 -15.19 -10.35 -24.10
CA TYR A 663 -16.37 -10.08 -24.93
C TYR A 663 -17.68 -10.64 -24.32
N LEU A 664 -17.69 -11.91 -23.92
CA LEU A 664 -18.87 -12.57 -23.31
C LEU A 664 -19.28 -11.91 -21.99
N ASP A 665 -18.30 -11.32 -21.35
CA ASP A 665 -18.34 -10.64 -20.06
C ASP A 665 -18.97 -9.25 -20.14
N SER A 666 -18.83 -8.61 -21.29
CA SER A 666 -19.40 -7.29 -21.56
C SER A 666 -20.86 -7.42 -21.97
N ALA A 667 -21.76 -7.43 -20.99
CA ALA A 667 -23.20 -7.58 -21.21
C ALA A 667 -23.75 -6.55 -22.22
N TYR A 668 -23.29 -5.29 -22.16
CA TYR A 668 -23.75 -4.25 -23.08
C TYR A 668 -23.25 -4.48 -24.51
N LEU A 669 -21.97 -4.78 -24.70
CA LEU A 669 -21.41 -5.09 -26.03
C LEU A 669 -22.05 -6.35 -26.63
N MET A 670 -22.30 -7.37 -25.80
CA MET A 670 -23.00 -8.58 -26.23
C MET A 670 -24.47 -8.30 -26.61
N ASP A 671 -25.19 -7.47 -25.84
CA ASP A 671 -26.55 -7.03 -26.18
C ASP A 671 -26.60 -6.34 -27.55
N LEU A 672 -25.63 -5.46 -27.83
CA LEU A 672 -25.48 -4.82 -29.13
C LEU A 672 -25.18 -5.85 -30.23
N ALA A 673 -24.28 -6.80 -29.98
CA ALA A 673 -23.93 -7.86 -30.94
C ALA A 673 -25.11 -8.79 -31.28
N LYS A 674 -25.98 -9.04 -30.31
CA LYS A 674 -27.21 -9.84 -30.47
C LYS A 674 -28.36 -9.06 -31.12
N GLY A 675 -28.21 -7.75 -31.27
CA GLY A 675 -29.25 -6.88 -31.84
C GLY A 675 -30.57 -6.90 -31.06
N THR A 676 -30.53 -7.20 -29.75
CA THR A 676 -31.74 -7.36 -28.92
C THR A 676 -32.54 -6.06 -28.84
N ARG A 677 -31.86 -4.91 -28.96
CA ARG A 677 -32.45 -3.57 -28.87
C ARG A 677 -32.54 -2.86 -30.22
N PHE A 678 -32.17 -3.53 -31.31
CA PHE A 678 -32.12 -2.91 -32.63
C PHE A 678 -33.47 -2.97 -33.36
N VAL A 679 -33.76 -1.89 -34.08
CA VAL A 679 -35.03 -1.62 -34.74
C VAL A 679 -34.82 -0.97 -36.10
N GLY A 680 -35.88 -0.96 -36.92
CA GLY A 680 -35.91 -0.25 -38.19
C GLY A 680 -35.74 -1.18 -39.40
N PRO A 681 -36.18 -0.73 -40.59
CA PRO A 681 -36.26 -1.57 -41.78
C PRO A 681 -34.90 -2.06 -42.25
N VAL A 682 -33.84 -1.27 -42.07
CA VAL A 682 -32.48 -1.68 -42.45
C VAL A 682 -32.00 -2.85 -41.59
N PHE A 683 -32.17 -2.76 -40.26
CA PHE A 683 -31.77 -3.87 -39.38
C PHE A 683 -32.56 -5.14 -39.73
N GLU A 684 -33.86 -5.05 -39.98
CA GLU A 684 -34.67 -6.21 -40.38
C GLU A 684 -34.24 -6.81 -41.74
N THR A 685 -33.72 -6.00 -42.68
CA THR A 685 -33.09 -6.51 -43.90
C THR A 685 -31.85 -7.36 -43.59
N PHE A 686 -31.01 -6.93 -42.63
CA PHE A 686 -29.84 -7.70 -42.19
C PHE A 686 -30.26 -9.01 -41.51
N VAL A 687 -31.28 -8.96 -40.64
CA VAL A 687 -31.85 -10.15 -40.00
C VAL A 687 -32.36 -11.14 -41.05
N SER A 688 -33.08 -10.65 -42.06
CA SER A 688 -33.59 -11.51 -43.13
C SER A 688 -32.48 -12.10 -44.01
N HIS A 689 -31.39 -11.35 -44.25
CA HIS A 689 -30.27 -11.80 -45.07
C HIS A 689 -29.43 -12.86 -44.35
N PHE A 690 -29.06 -12.60 -43.09
CA PHE A 690 -28.24 -13.52 -42.31
C PHE A 690 -29.04 -14.61 -41.58
N GLY A 691 -30.36 -14.54 -41.58
CA GLY A 691 -31.26 -15.56 -41.05
C GLY A 691 -31.46 -15.55 -39.53
N THR A 692 -30.77 -14.67 -38.80
CA THR A 692 -30.80 -14.55 -37.34
C THR A 692 -30.69 -13.09 -36.93
N ARG A 693 -31.16 -12.72 -35.73
CA ARG A 693 -30.91 -11.40 -35.13
C ARG A 693 -29.52 -11.29 -34.52
N GLU A 694 -28.93 -12.42 -34.15
CA GLU A 694 -27.65 -12.51 -33.45
C GLU A 694 -26.47 -12.64 -34.41
N PHE A 695 -26.61 -12.24 -35.68
CA PHE A 695 -25.66 -12.53 -36.76
C PHE A 695 -24.22 -12.07 -36.48
N ASN A 696 -24.02 -11.00 -35.72
CA ASN A 696 -22.68 -10.55 -35.31
C ASN A 696 -22.12 -11.39 -34.13
N HIS A 697 -22.97 -11.74 -33.17
CA HIS A 697 -22.60 -12.61 -32.06
C HIS A 697 -22.25 -14.02 -32.55
N GLU A 698 -23.08 -14.60 -33.41
CA GLU A 698 -22.84 -15.91 -34.03
C GLU A 698 -21.56 -15.88 -34.87
N TYR A 699 -21.34 -14.85 -35.68
CA TYR A 699 -20.09 -14.73 -36.45
C TYR A 699 -18.86 -14.68 -35.55
N LEU A 700 -18.89 -13.93 -34.44
CA LEU A 700 -17.79 -13.93 -33.48
C LEU A 700 -17.55 -15.31 -32.86
N MET A 701 -18.61 -15.94 -32.36
CA MET A 701 -18.50 -17.18 -31.58
C MET A 701 -18.20 -18.40 -32.43
N ASP A 702 -18.76 -18.47 -33.63
CA ASP A 702 -18.76 -19.67 -34.45
C ASP A 702 -17.71 -19.61 -35.57
N GLN A 703 -17.27 -18.40 -35.98
CA GLN A 703 -16.31 -18.22 -37.06
C GLN A 703 -15.04 -17.50 -36.62
N ALA A 704 -15.14 -16.32 -35.99
CA ALA A 704 -13.97 -15.49 -35.69
C ALA A 704 -13.08 -16.12 -34.60
N PHE A 705 -13.59 -16.29 -33.37
CA PHE A 705 -12.79 -16.87 -32.28
C PHE A 705 -12.31 -18.30 -32.55
N PRO A 706 -13.10 -19.20 -33.19
CA PRO A 706 -12.65 -20.55 -33.52
C PRO A 706 -11.67 -20.64 -34.69
N ASN A 707 -11.43 -19.56 -35.45
CA ASN A 707 -10.56 -19.59 -36.63
C ASN A 707 -9.15 -20.11 -36.25
N THR A 708 -8.56 -20.97 -37.08
CA THR A 708 -7.24 -21.56 -36.79
C THR A 708 -6.08 -20.74 -37.33
N ILE A 709 -6.34 -19.71 -38.14
CA ILE A 709 -5.35 -18.83 -38.74
C ILE A 709 -5.36 -17.52 -37.96
N ASP A 710 -4.30 -17.25 -37.22
CA ASP A 710 -4.23 -16.10 -36.30
C ASP A 710 -4.37 -14.75 -36.99
N ALA A 711 -3.78 -14.57 -38.18
CA ALA A 711 -3.93 -13.32 -38.95
C ALA A 711 -5.40 -13.08 -39.34
N SER A 712 -6.07 -14.09 -39.92
CA SER A 712 -7.50 -14.01 -40.25
C SER A 712 -8.37 -13.80 -39.00
N LYS A 713 -8.06 -14.50 -37.91
CA LYS A 713 -8.76 -14.39 -36.62
C LYS A 713 -8.74 -12.96 -36.09
N ASN A 714 -7.56 -12.32 -36.10
CA ASN A 714 -7.39 -10.95 -35.63
C ASN A 714 -8.31 -10.00 -36.39
N GLU A 715 -8.33 -10.10 -37.71
CA GLU A 715 -9.13 -9.23 -38.57
C GLU A 715 -10.62 -9.48 -38.41
N MET A 716 -11.05 -10.75 -38.36
CA MET A 716 -12.46 -11.10 -38.13
C MET A 716 -12.96 -10.58 -36.78
N ILE A 717 -12.16 -10.70 -35.72
CA ILE A 717 -12.53 -10.19 -34.40
C ILE A 717 -12.59 -8.67 -34.43
N GLU A 718 -11.51 -7.98 -34.84
CA GLU A 718 -11.44 -6.52 -34.82
C GLU A 718 -12.61 -5.91 -35.58
N LYS A 719 -12.81 -6.31 -36.83
CA LYS A 719 -13.81 -5.64 -37.68
C LYS A 719 -15.23 -5.94 -37.22
N THR A 720 -15.45 -7.08 -36.56
CA THR A 720 -16.78 -7.34 -36.01
C THR A 720 -17.06 -6.49 -34.78
N ILE A 721 -16.12 -6.41 -33.82
CA ILE A 721 -16.32 -5.67 -32.56
C ILE A 721 -16.18 -4.15 -32.71
N ALA A 722 -15.31 -3.67 -33.59
CA ALA A 722 -15.02 -2.25 -33.77
C ALA A 722 -15.85 -1.59 -34.89
N ASP A 723 -16.30 -2.37 -35.87
CA ASP A 723 -17.01 -1.84 -37.04
C ASP A 723 -18.44 -2.40 -37.14
N ALA A 724 -18.63 -3.71 -37.33
CA ALA A 724 -19.95 -4.27 -37.61
C ALA A 724 -20.97 -4.05 -36.49
N ILE A 725 -20.60 -4.31 -35.23
CA ILE A 725 -21.49 -4.13 -34.07
C ILE A 725 -21.83 -2.64 -33.88
N PRO A 726 -20.85 -1.71 -33.79
CA PRO A 726 -21.14 -0.29 -33.70
C PRO A 726 -21.96 0.27 -34.86
N VAL A 727 -21.69 -0.12 -36.10
CA VAL A 727 -22.44 0.37 -37.27
C VAL A 727 -23.90 -0.05 -37.22
N GLN A 728 -24.20 -1.29 -36.84
CA GLN A 728 -25.59 -1.72 -36.66
C GLN A 728 -26.29 -0.93 -35.54
N ALA A 729 -25.57 -0.61 -34.46
CA ALA A 729 -26.05 0.27 -33.41
C ALA A 729 -26.36 1.69 -33.94
N VAL A 730 -25.43 2.30 -34.68
CA VAL A 730 -25.60 3.63 -35.28
C VAL A 730 -26.83 3.66 -36.19
N ILE A 731 -26.96 2.70 -37.10
CA ILE A 731 -28.10 2.62 -38.04
C ILE A 731 -29.42 2.51 -37.27
N SER A 732 -29.51 1.56 -36.34
CA SER A 732 -30.74 1.32 -35.59
C SER A 732 -31.11 2.51 -34.68
N PHE A 733 -30.14 3.04 -33.94
CA PHE A 733 -30.37 4.14 -33.01
C PHE A 733 -30.70 5.45 -33.73
N ALA A 734 -30.02 5.75 -34.85
CA ALA A 734 -30.34 6.91 -35.67
C ALA A 734 -31.73 6.78 -36.31
N TYR A 735 -32.13 5.57 -36.74
CA TYR A 735 -33.49 5.32 -37.22
C TYR A 735 -34.52 5.60 -36.12
N ALA A 736 -34.34 5.04 -34.92
CA ALA A 736 -35.22 5.27 -33.78
C ALA A 736 -35.32 6.77 -33.41
N GLY A 737 -34.20 7.48 -33.40
CA GLY A 737 -34.17 8.92 -33.10
C GLY A 737 -34.89 9.78 -34.14
N SER A 738 -34.67 9.50 -35.43
CA SER A 738 -35.24 10.29 -36.53
C SER A 738 -36.69 9.94 -36.89
N HIS A 739 -37.11 8.68 -36.74
CA HIS A 739 -38.42 8.19 -37.18
C HIS A 739 -39.41 8.01 -36.04
N ASN A 740 -38.94 7.63 -34.84
CA ASN A 740 -39.79 7.38 -33.68
C ASN A 740 -39.74 8.50 -32.64
N GLY A 741 -38.90 9.54 -32.86
CA GLY A 741 -38.74 10.66 -31.94
C GLY A 741 -38.02 10.32 -30.64
N ALA A 742 -37.27 9.21 -30.60
CA ALA A 742 -36.50 8.80 -29.43
C ALA A 742 -35.19 9.59 -29.35
N SER A 743 -35.22 10.80 -28.78
CA SER A 743 -34.06 11.72 -28.72
C SER A 743 -32.82 11.09 -28.09
N GLU A 744 -32.99 10.27 -27.05
CA GLU A 744 -31.91 9.49 -26.43
C GLU A 744 -31.22 8.56 -27.44
N SER A 745 -31.99 7.91 -28.33
CA SER A 745 -31.40 7.06 -29.37
C SER A 745 -30.57 7.86 -30.39
N TRP A 746 -30.92 9.12 -30.66
CA TRP A 746 -30.11 9.95 -31.54
C TRP A 746 -28.74 10.25 -30.94
N ASP A 747 -28.69 10.60 -29.65
CA ASP A 747 -27.44 10.83 -28.93
C ASP A 747 -26.57 9.55 -28.87
N LYS A 748 -27.21 8.39 -28.60
CA LYS A 748 -26.52 7.08 -28.64
C LYS A 748 -25.92 6.78 -30.01
N ALA A 749 -26.64 7.10 -31.09
CA ALA A 749 -26.14 6.91 -32.45
C ALA A 749 -24.89 7.78 -32.71
N ALA A 750 -24.91 9.04 -32.28
CA ALA A 750 -23.76 9.92 -32.41
C ALA A 750 -22.55 9.41 -31.60
N ALA A 751 -22.78 8.99 -30.35
CA ALA A 751 -21.74 8.42 -29.50
C ALA A 751 -21.15 7.11 -30.06
N MET A 752 -21.99 6.23 -30.62
CA MET A 752 -21.52 5.00 -31.28
C MET A 752 -20.80 5.24 -32.61
N TYR A 753 -21.05 6.36 -33.30
CA TYR A 753 -20.31 6.69 -34.51
C TYR A 753 -18.96 7.34 -34.20
N ILE A 754 -18.96 8.34 -33.33
CA ILE A 754 -17.77 9.12 -32.95
C ILE A 754 -16.84 8.27 -32.08
N GLY A 755 -17.40 7.65 -31.04
CA GLY A 755 -16.69 6.85 -30.06
C GLY A 755 -15.59 7.58 -29.30
N THR A 756 -14.73 6.81 -28.63
CA THR A 756 -13.51 7.32 -28.00
C THR A 756 -12.38 7.30 -29.03
N ILE A 757 -12.24 8.37 -29.81
CA ILE A 757 -11.34 8.44 -30.98
C ILE A 757 -9.88 8.07 -30.68
N SER A 758 -9.40 8.30 -29.46
CA SER A 758 -8.03 7.95 -29.02
C SER A 758 -7.76 6.44 -28.98
N THR A 759 -8.80 5.60 -28.99
CA THR A 759 -8.66 4.15 -29.07
C THR A 759 -8.30 3.67 -30.47
N GLY A 760 -8.64 4.43 -31.52
CA GLY A 760 -8.41 4.03 -32.92
C GLY A 760 -9.36 2.96 -33.48
N TYR A 761 -10.35 2.50 -32.70
CA TYR A 761 -11.28 1.40 -33.03
C TYR A 761 -12.74 1.86 -33.19
N THR A 762 -12.96 3.02 -33.82
CA THR A 762 -14.31 3.61 -34.01
C THR A 762 -14.70 3.71 -35.49
N PRO A 763 -16.00 3.72 -35.84
CA PRO A 763 -16.45 4.02 -37.21
C PRO A 763 -15.90 5.34 -37.75
N TYR A 764 -15.83 6.39 -36.92
CA TYR A 764 -15.21 7.66 -37.27
C TYR A 764 -13.75 7.50 -37.70
N THR A 765 -12.95 6.78 -36.91
CA THR A 765 -11.53 6.53 -37.24
C THR A 765 -11.37 5.65 -38.48
N ARG A 766 -12.30 4.72 -38.73
CA ARG A 766 -12.32 3.91 -39.95
C ARG A 766 -12.56 4.77 -41.18
N ALA A 767 -13.52 5.67 -41.12
CA ALA A 767 -13.80 6.61 -42.21
C ALA A 767 -12.58 7.48 -42.54
N ASN A 768 -11.85 7.99 -41.53
CA ASN A 768 -10.61 8.73 -41.75
C ASN A 768 -9.55 7.89 -42.48
N LYS A 769 -9.31 6.65 -42.03
CA LYS A 769 -8.37 5.73 -42.69
C LYS A 769 -8.72 5.52 -44.17
N ARG A 770 -10.01 5.35 -44.50
CA ARG A 770 -10.46 5.12 -45.88
C ARG A 770 -10.49 6.37 -46.73
N ALA A 771 -10.81 7.52 -46.15
CA ALA A 771 -10.72 8.77 -46.88
C ALA A 771 -9.28 9.08 -47.33
N ALA A 772 -8.29 8.82 -46.46
CA ALA A 772 -6.87 8.95 -46.80
C ALA A 772 -6.49 8.04 -47.98
N ASN A 773 -6.95 6.79 -47.98
CA ASN A 773 -6.67 5.87 -49.10
C ASN A 773 -7.35 6.26 -50.41
N PHE A 774 -8.49 6.97 -50.37
CA PHE A 774 -9.28 7.30 -51.56
C PHE A 774 -9.17 8.77 -52.00
N GLY A 775 -8.36 9.57 -51.30
CA GLY A 775 -8.22 11.00 -51.57
C GLY A 775 -9.50 11.81 -51.31
N THR A 776 -10.34 11.38 -50.36
CA THR A 776 -11.62 12.04 -50.01
C THR A 776 -11.55 12.78 -48.67
N GLU A 777 -10.38 13.32 -48.36
CA GLU A 777 -10.13 14.10 -47.14
C GLU A 777 -10.50 15.58 -47.30
N VAL A 778 -10.92 16.19 -46.18
CA VAL A 778 -11.05 17.61 -45.97
C VAL A 778 -10.14 18.03 -44.83
N LEU A 779 -9.68 19.28 -44.86
CA LEU A 779 -8.89 19.83 -43.77
C LEU A 779 -9.80 20.24 -42.61
N ALA A 780 -9.46 19.77 -41.41
CA ALA A 780 -9.98 20.33 -40.16
C ALA A 780 -9.32 21.69 -39.83
N ASP A 781 -9.87 22.40 -38.85
CA ASP A 781 -9.37 23.72 -38.42
C ASP A 781 -7.92 23.66 -37.88
N ASN A 782 -7.51 22.49 -37.38
CA ASN A 782 -6.14 22.23 -36.91
C ASN A 782 -5.16 21.83 -38.04
N GLY A 783 -5.63 21.71 -39.28
CA GLY A 783 -4.83 21.31 -40.45
C GLY A 783 -4.77 19.80 -40.71
N ASP A 784 -5.39 18.97 -39.88
CA ASP A 784 -5.40 17.51 -40.08
C ASP A 784 -6.38 17.10 -41.18
N GLY A 785 -6.00 16.09 -41.98
CA GLY A 785 -6.89 15.41 -42.91
C GLY A 785 -7.99 14.64 -42.16
N GLN A 786 -9.24 14.86 -42.55
CA GLN A 786 -10.42 14.18 -42.00
C GLN A 786 -11.32 13.73 -43.14
N ALA A 787 -12.05 12.62 -42.98
CA ALA A 787 -12.95 12.14 -44.01
C ALA A 787 -14.05 13.16 -44.34
N MET A 788 -14.31 13.41 -45.63
CA MET A 788 -15.48 14.18 -46.06
C MET A 788 -16.78 13.56 -45.51
N VAL A 789 -16.86 12.23 -45.48
CA VAL A 789 -17.97 11.49 -44.87
C VAL A 789 -18.15 11.85 -43.39
N ASN A 790 -17.06 11.91 -42.61
CA ASN A 790 -17.14 12.29 -41.19
C ASN A 790 -17.72 13.70 -41.02
N LYS A 791 -17.32 14.64 -41.89
CA LYS A 791 -17.89 16.00 -41.88
C LYS A 791 -19.40 15.98 -42.13
N GLN A 792 -19.85 15.27 -43.17
CA GLN A 792 -21.26 15.17 -43.52
C GLN A 792 -22.08 14.48 -42.42
N VAL A 793 -21.57 13.39 -41.84
CA VAL A 793 -22.24 12.67 -40.75
C VAL A 793 -22.31 13.52 -39.47
N LEU A 794 -21.24 14.24 -39.11
CA LEU A 794 -21.26 15.14 -37.96
C LEU A 794 -22.22 16.33 -38.15
N GLU A 795 -22.34 16.86 -39.36
CA GLU A 795 -23.34 17.87 -39.72
C GLU A 795 -24.76 17.31 -39.60
N ALA A 796 -24.99 16.08 -40.05
CA ALA A 796 -26.27 15.39 -39.93
C ALA A 796 -26.67 15.17 -38.48
N PHE A 797 -25.74 14.77 -37.60
CA PHE A 797 -26.02 14.55 -36.18
C PHE A 797 -26.47 15.80 -35.42
N GLN A 798 -26.25 17.01 -35.95
CA GLN A 798 -26.68 18.26 -35.30
C GLN A 798 -28.20 18.39 -35.18
N SER A 799 -28.98 17.64 -35.96
CA SER A 799 -30.44 17.63 -35.82
C SER A 799 -31.07 16.29 -36.23
N PRO A 800 -31.94 15.68 -35.41
CA PRO A 800 -32.64 14.46 -35.78
C PRO A 800 -33.63 14.72 -36.93
N SER A 801 -33.43 14.08 -38.07
CA SER A 801 -34.39 14.10 -39.18
C SER A 801 -34.24 12.86 -40.05
N LYS A 802 -35.28 12.51 -40.82
CA LYS A 802 -35.22 11.39 -41.77
C LYS A 802 -34.16 11.62 -42.86
N GLU A 803 -34.01 12.87 -43.30
CA GLU A 803 -32.99 13.26 -44.27
C GLU A 803 -31.57 13.07 -43.71
N ASN A 804 -31.34 13.51 -42.47
CA ASN A 804 -30.05 13.34 -41.79
C ASN A 804 -29.74 11.86 -41.50
N TYR A 805 -30.75 11.04 -41.20
CA TYR A 805 -30.57 9.59 -41.11
C TYR A 805 -30.05 8.99 -42.43
N GLU A 806 -30.60 9.40 -43.59
CA GLU A 806 -30.11 8.93 -44.89
C GLU A 806 -28.68 9.39 -45.18
N VAL A 807 -28.29 10.60 -44.74
CA VAL A 807 -26.89 11.07 -44.83
C VAL A 807 -25.96 10.16 -44.03
N ILE A 808 -26.33 9.81 -42.80
CA ILE A 808 -25.56 8.90 -41.93
C ILE A 808 -25.44 7.52 -42.60
N LEU A 809 -26.55 6.97 -43.10
CA LEU A 809 -26.59 5.65 -43.75
C LEU A 809 -25.73 5.62 -45.03
N ASN A 810 -25.78 6.67 -45.85
CA ASN A 810 -24.96 6.78 -47.06
C ASN A 810 -23.47 6.98 -46.75
N GLY A 811 -23.14 7.69 -45.67
CA GLY A 811 -21.78 7.79 -45.15
C GLY A 811 -21.22 6.42 -44.79
N ILE A 812 -21.98 5.61 -44.05
CA ILE A 812 -21.62 4.23 -43.70
C ILE A 812 -21.40 3.39 -44.97
N LYS A 813 -22.35 3.40 -45.90
CA LYS A 813 -22.21 2.65 -47.17
C LYS A 813 -20.93 3.05 -47.92
N THR A 814 -20.63 4.34 -47.99
CA THR A 814 -19.41 4.86 -48.64
C THR A 814 -18.15 4.35 -47.96
N THR A 815 -18.03 4.50 -46.65
CA THR A 815 -16.83 4.07 -45.90
C THR A 815 -16.57 2.58 -46.03
N TYR A 816 -17.60 1.74 -45.93
CA TYR A 816 -17.42 0.28 -45.99
C TYR A 816 -17.35 -0.26 -47.42
N ALA A 817 -17.85 0.46 -48.42
CA ALA A 817 -17.52 0.22 -49.82
C ALA A 817 -16.04 0.49 -50.10
N GLN A 818 -15.52 1.65 -49.67
CA GLN A 818 -14.09 1.97 -49.77
C GLN A 818 -13.22 0.90 -49.08
N ALA A 819 -13.61 0.48 -47.88
CA ALA A 819 -12.91 -0.59 -47.17
C ALA A 819 -12.90 -1.90 -47.98
N SER A 820 -14.07 -2.37 -48.43
CA SER A 820 -14.16 -3.59 -49.23
C SER A 820 -13.30 -3.49 -50.50
N ILE A 821 -13.42 -2.40 -51.27
CA ILE A 821 -12.63 -2.19 -52.51
C ILE A 821 -11.12 -2.21 -52.23
N ARG A 822 -10.66 -1.63 -51.12
CA ARG A 822 -9.23 -1.68 -50.75
C ARG A 822 -8.76 -3.12 -50.57
N TYR A 823 -9.52 -3.96 -49.88
CA TYR A 823 -9.10 -5.35 -49.67
C TYR A 823 -9.19 -6.17 -50.95
N ALA A 824 -10.12 -5.87 -51.86
CA ALA A 824 -10.08 -6.46 -53.20
C ALA A 824 -8.76 -6.13 -53.93
N ARG A 825 -8.23 -4.90 -53.79
CA ARG A 825 -6.91 -4.54 -54.34
C ARG A 825 -5.75 -5.23 -53.66
N LEU A 826 -5.80 -5.39 -52.33
CA LEU A 826 -4.76 -6.12 -51.61
C LEU A 826 -4.73 -7.60 -52.03
N LEU A 827 -5.89 -8.21 -52.29
CA LEU A 827 -5.95 -9.56 -52.86
C LEU A 827 -5.32 -9.66 -54.24
N ASP A 828 -5.51 -8.67 -55.11
CA ASP A 828 -4.81 -8.63 -56.40
C ASP A 828 -3.28 -8.60 -56.21
N ILE A 829 -2.79 -7.91 -55.17
CA ILE A 829 -1.36 -7.85 -54.84
C ILE A 829 -0.88 -9.20 -54.30
N ASP A 830 -1.59 -9.78 -53.33
CA ASP A 830 -1.20 -11.06 -52.74
C ASP A 830 -1.12 -12.18 -53.79
N VAL A 831 -2.12 -12.24 -54.67
CA VAL A 831 -2.13 -13.22 -55.76
C VAL A 831 -1.02 -12.98 -56.77
N ALA A 832 -0.70 -11.71 -57.07
CA ALA A 832 0.40 -11.37 -57.98
C ALA A 832 1.78 -11.66 -57.38
N GLU A 833 1.92 -11.53 -56.06
CA GLU A 833 3.18 -11.71 -55.32
C GLU A 833 3.34 -13.09 -54.67
N ASP A 834 2.38 -14.00 -54.86
CA ASP A 834 2.35 -15.34 -54.25
C ASP A 834 2.39 -15.30 -52.70
N LEU A 835 1.70 -14.31 -52.12
CA LEU A 835 1.50 -14.16 -50.68
C LEU A 835 0.26 -14.95 -50.20
N SER A 836 0.16 -15.16 -48.89
CA SER A 836 -1.11 -15.64 -48.32
C SER A 836 -2.21 -14.63 -48.57
N THR A 837 -3.40 -15.12 -48.88
CA THR A 837 -4.61 -14.28 -49.07
C THR A 837 -5.54 -14.37 -47.86
N ASP A 838 -5.23 -15.19 -46.86
CA ASP A 838 -6.18 -15.56 -45.82
C ASP A 838 -6.55 -14.38 -44.90
N ASP A 839 -5.61 -13.47 -44.65
CA ASP A 839 -5.80 -12.26 -43.85
C ASP A 839 -6.61 -11.20 -44.60
N HIS A 840 -6.21 -10.85 -45.83
CA HIS A 840 -6.93 -9.86 -46.64
C HIS A 840 -8.32 -10.36 -47.08
N ARG A 841 -8.53 -11.67 -47.24
CA ARG A 841 -9.87 -12.23 -47.47
C ARG A 841 -10.72 -12.13 -46.23
N ALA A 842 -10.18 -12.46 -45.06
CA ALA A 842 -10.90 -12.37 -43.79
C ALA A 842 -11.27 -10.92 -43.45
N GLU A 843 -10.34 -9.98 -43.65
CA GLU A 843 -10.58 -8.56 -43.42
C GLU A 843 -11.59 -8.00 -44.44
N GLY A 844 -11.42 -8.33 -45.72
CA GLY A 844 -12.36 -7.94 -46.78
C GLY A 844 -13.76 -8.51 -46.56
N GLN A 845 -13.87 -9.78 -46.13
CA GLN A 845 -15.14 -10.41 -45.75
C GLN A 845 -15.82 -9.63 -44.63
N ALA A 846 -15.08 -9.32 -43.56
CA ALA A 846 -15.64 -8.67 -42.39
C ALA A 846 -16.14 -7.25 -42.70
N PHE A 847 -15.44 -6.50 -43.57
CA PHE A 847 -15.94 -5.21 -44.06
C PHE A 847 -17.14 -5.36 -44.99
N TYR A 848 -17.10 -6.31 -45.92
CA TYR A 848 -18.19 -6.52 -46.87
C TYR A 848 -19.49 -6.90 -46.18
N ARG A 849 -19.45 -7.72 -45.12
CA ARG A 849 -20.63 -8.09 -44.30
C ARG A 849 -21.42 -6.88 -43.77
N ILE A 850 -20.78 -5.73 -43.60
CA ILE A 850 -21.42 -4.49 -43.14
C ILE A 850 -22.31 -3.86 -44.23
N ILE A 851 -22.03 -4.13 -45.50
CA ILE A 851 -22.78 -3.61 -46.66
C ILE A 851 -23.48 -4.71 -47.48
N GLU A 852 -23.18 -5.97 -47.21
CA GLU A 852 -23.60 -7.13 -47.98
C GLU A 852 -25.12 -7.20 -48.21
N PRO A 853 -26.00 -7.02 -47.21
CA PRO A 853 -27.45 -7.07 -47.44
C PRO A 853 -27.95 -5.95 -48.36
N PHE A 854 -27.29 -4.79 -48.39
CA PHE A 854 -27.63 -3.73 -49.34
C PHE A 854 -27.28 -4.13 -50.76
N VAL A 855 -26.08 -4.69 -50.95
CA VAL A 855 -25.60 -5.15 -52.27
C VAL A 855 -26.44 -6.31 -52.77
N ALA A 856 -26.71 -7.32 -51.93
CA ALA A 856 -27.55 -8.46 -52.27
C ALA A 856 -28.96 -8.06 -52.71
N SER A 857 -29.53 -7.03 -52.07
CA SER A 857 -30.85 -6.52 -52.41
C SER A 857 -30.88 -5.70 -53.71
N ALA A 858 -29.75 -5.10 -54.12
CA ALA A 858 -29.67 -4.17 -55.23
C ALA A 858 -29.07 -4.78 -56.52
N ASP A 859 -28.02 -5.60 -56.39
CA ASP A 859 -27.27 -6.21 -57.49
C ASP A 859 -26.78 -7.61 -57.06
N ALA A 860 -27.56 -8.64 -57.41
CA ALA A 860 -27.26 -10.02 -57.06
C ALA A 860 -25.97 -10.54 -57.73
N GLU A 861 -25.60 -10.01 -58.90
CA GLU A 861 -24.36 -10.38 -59.58
C GLU A 861 -23.15 -9.84 -58.82
N CYS A 862 -23.16 -8.54 -58.48
CA CYS A 862 -22.13 -7.94 -57.64
C CYS A 862 -22.03 -8.67 -56.29
N HIS A 863 -23.17 -9.01 -55.68
CA HIS A 863 -23.16 -9.74 -54.42
C HIS A 863 -22.45 -11.08 -54.52
N ASN A 864 -22.77 -11.89 -55.54
CA ASN A 864 -22.14 -13.20 -55.75
C ASN A 864 -20.64 -13.06 -56.02
N GLN A 865 -20.22 -12.05 -56.78
CA GLN A 865 -18.80 -11.79 -57.07
C GLN A 865 -18.03 -11.42 -55.80
N MET A 866 -18.56 -10.50 -54.99
CA MET A 866 -17.94 -10.09 -53.73
C MET A 866 -17.94 -11.23 -52.69
N ALA A 867 -19.02 -12.00 -52.62
CA ALA A 867 -19.11 -13.13 -51.71
C ALA A 867 -18.11 -14.24 -52.07
N ASP A 868 -17.96 -14.59 -53.36
CA ASP A 868 -16.98 -15.60 -53.80
C ASP A 868 -15.53 -15.13 -53.55
N MET A 869 -15.24 -13.84 -53.80
CA MET A 869 -13.92 -13.23 -53.56
C MET A 869 -13.47 -13.40 -52.10
N TYR A 870 -14.35 -13.12 -51.15
CA TYR A 870 -14.04 -13.14 -49.71
C TYR A 870 -14.37 -14.45 -48.98
N ASN A 871 -14.83 -15.48 -49.69
CA ASN A 871 -15.20 -16.73 -49.06
C ASN A 871 -13.98 -17.57 -48.64
N LEU A 872 -13.65 -17.58 -47.35
CA LEU A 872 -12.52 -18.34 -46.80
C LEU A 872 -12.50 -19.85 -47.12
N GLU A 873 -13.64 -20.45 -47.52
CA GLU A 873 -13.76 -21.88 -47.85
C GLU A 873 -13.50 -22.21 -49.33
N THR A 874 -13.53 -21.21 -50.23
CA THR A 874 -13.29 -21.42 -51.66
C THR A 874 -11.89 -20.95 -52.06
N GLY A 875 -11.27 -21.64 -53.01
CA GLY A 875 -10.06 -21.12 -53.65
C GLY A 875 -10.40 -19.99 -54.64
N LEU A 876 -9.53 -18.98 -54.72
CA LEU A 876 -9.62 -17.90 -55.70
C LEU A 876 -9.47 -18.48 -57.13
N LYS A 877 -10.42 -18.14 -58.02
CA LYS A 877 -10.57 -18.81 -59.32
C LYS A 877 -9.83 -18.16 -60.49
N ASP A 878 -9.37 -16.91 -60.37
CA ASP A 878 -8.71 -16.20 -61.48
C ASP A 878 -7.59 -15.26 -60.99
N HIS A 879 -6.53 -15.10 -61.80
CA HIS A 879 -5.41 -14.22 -61.47
C HIS A 879 -5.73 -12.75 -61.79
N GLY A 880 -6.21 -11.99 -60.79
CA GLY A 880 -5.86 -10.56 -60.63
C GLY A 880 -6.76 -9.47 -61.21
N GLN A 881 -8.10 -9.55 -61.06
CA GLN A 881 -9.01 -8.42 -61.36
C GLN A 881 -10.01 -8.09 -60.23
N TYR A 882 -9.70 -8.48 -58.99
CA TYR A 882 -10.59 -8.34 -57.84
C TYR A 882 -10.92 -6.87 -57.56
N TYR A 883 -9.93 -5.98 -57.61
CA TYR A 883 -10.11 -4.54 -57.46
C TYR A 883 -11.11 -4.00 -58.49
N CYS A 884 -10.96 -4.35 -59.76
CA CYS A 884 -11.80 -3.80 -60.82
C CYS A 884 -13.25 -4.27 -60.69
N ILE A 885 -13.46 -5.52 -60.31
CA ILE A 885 -14.79 -6.05 -60.01
C ILE A 885 -15.43 -5.24 -58.87
N ALA A 886 -14.74 -5.12 -57.73
CA ALA A 886 -15.27 -4.43 -56.57
C ALA A 886 -15.51 -2.93 -56.84
N ASN A 887 -14.55 -2.26 -57.50
CA ASN A 887 -14.57 -0.83 -57.78
C ASN A 887 -15.65 -0.45 -58.81
N GLU A 888 -16.01 -1.36 -59.71
CA GLU A 888 -17.11 -1.14 -60.65
C GLU A 888 -18.48 -1.45 -60.02
N CYS A 889 -18.60 -2.59 -59.35
CA CYS A 889 -19.92 -3.12 -58.97
C CYS A 889 -20.45 -2.52 -57.67
N LEU A 890 -19.61 -2.31 -56.64
CA LEU A 890 -20.07 -1.83 -55.33
C LEU A 890 -20.65 -0.40 -55.38
N PRO A 891 -20.02 0.60 -56.02
CA PRO A 891 -20.58 1.94 -56.08
C PRO A 891 -21.91 1.98 -56.84
N ARG A 892 -22.02 1.19 -57.90
CA ARG A 892 -23.26 1.03 -58.68
C ARG A 892 -24.38 0.41 -57.83
N ALA A 893 -24.10 -0.69 -57.13
CA ALA A 893 -25.07 -1.38 -56.30
C ALA A 893 -25.56 -0.51 -55.12
N LEU A 894 -24.66 0.29 -54.54
CA LEU A 894 -24.95 1.13 -53.37
C LEU A 894 -25.41 2.55 -53.72
N GLY A 895 -25.37 2.95 -55.00
CA GLY A 895 -25.73 4.29 -55.46
C GLY A 895 -24.73 5.37 -55.04
N ILE A 896 -23.44 5.02 -54.90
CA ILE A 896 -22.37 5.94 -54.50
C ILE A 896 -21.81 6.62 -55.75
N SER A 897 -21.73 7.96 -55.75
CA SER A 897 -21.12 8.70 -56.86
C SER A 897 -19.59 8.55 -56.87
N ALA A 898 -18.97 8.68 -58.05
CA ALA A 898 -17.52 8.64 -58.18
C ALA A 898 -16.82 9.68 -57.27
N ASP A 899 -17.37 10.89 -57.17
CA ASP A 899 -16.85 11.95 -56.31
C ASP A 899 -16.92 11.59 -54.81
N SER A 900 -17.97 10.89 -54.38
CA SER A 900 -18.11 10.47 -52.97
C SER A 900 -17.20 9.29 -52.64
N LEU A 901 -17.00 8.39 -53.62
CA LEU A 901 -16.12 7.24 -53.47
C LEU A 901 -14.64 7.65 -53.45
N GLY A 902 -14.24 8.55 -54.32
CA GLY A 902 -12.83 8.89 -54.57
C GLY A 902 -12.12 7.87 -55.45
N VAL A 903 -10.79 7.95 -55.46
CA VAL A 903 -9.90 7.06 -56.23
C VAL A 903 -8.91 6.44 -55.27
N LEU A 904 -8.89 5.10 -55.21
CA LEU A 904 -7.96 4.39 -54.35
C LEU A 904 -6.50 4.70 -54.76
N GLU A 905 -5.65 5.00 -53.78
CA GLU A 905 -4.21 5.24 -53.94
C GLU A 905 -3.56 4.14 -54.80
N GLU A 906 -2.63 4.53 -55.67
CA GLU A 906 -1.86 3.61 -56.52
C GLU A 906 -2.69 2.78 -57.51
N THR A 907 -3.93 3.19 -57.81
CA THR A 907 -4.81 2.45 -58.75
C THR A 907 -5.22 3.20 -60.01
N GLU A 908 -4.67 4.39 -60.23
CA GLU A 908 -4.97 5.18 -61.42
C GLU A 908 -4.65 4.37 -62.70
N GLY A 909 -5.67 4.16 -63.54
CA GLY A 909 -5.54 3.45 -64.81
C GLY A 909 -5.63 1.92 -64.75
N ILE A 910 -5.66 1.28 -63.57
CA ILE A 910 -5.66 -0.20 -63.46
C ILE A 910 -6.84 -0.87 -64.18
N CYS A 911 -8.03 -0.27 -64.13
CA CYS A 911 -9.26 -0.88 -64.67
C CYS A 911 -9.63 -0.41 -66.09
N THR A 912 -8.70 0.18 -66.84
CA THR A 912 -8.99 0.83 -68.13
C THR A 912 -8.93 -0.10 -69.36
N GLY A 913 -8.69 -1.40 -69.16
CA GLY A 913 -8.71 -2.43 -70.21
C GLY A 913 -10.03 -3.21 -70.23
N GLY A 914 -11.03 -2.74 -70.97
CA GLY A 914 -12.29 -3.46 -71.12
C GLY A 914 -12.14 -4.78 -71.87
N ASN A 915 -12.61 -5.87 -71.26
CA ASN A 915 -13.26 -6.96 -71.99
C ASN A 915 -14.52 -7.35 -71.22
N THR A 916 -15.65 -7.03 -71.82
CA THR A 916 -16.99 -7.44 -71.44
C THR A 916 -17.10 -8.96 -71.33
N ALA A 917 -17.87 -9.38 -70.32
CA ALA A 917 -18.53 -10.67 -70.13
C ALA A 917 -18.47 -11.68 -71.29
N GLY A 918 -17.96 -12.88 -70.97
CA GLY A 918 -18.38 -14.14 -71.58
C GLY A 918 -17.57 -14.65 -72.77
N GLN A 919 -16.61 -15.57 -72.51
CA GLN A 919 -16.47 -16.79 -73.30
C GLN A 919 -15.54 -17.81 -72.61
N ILE A 920 -16.15 -18.95 -72.28
CA ILE A 920 -15.52 -20.23 -71.97
C ILE A 920 -14.90 -20.76 -73.27
N ASP A 921 -13.60 -21.10 -73.30
CA ASP A 921 -13.14 -22.44 -73.73
C ASP A 921 -11.66 -22.73 -73.45
N SER A 922 -11.39 -24.04 -73.42
CA SER A 922 -10.23 -24.80 -72.96
C SER A 922 -8.85 -24.58 -73.64
N ALA A 923 -7.80 -24.71 -72.81
CA ALA A 923 -6.49 -25.35 -73.02
C ALA A 923 -5.69 -25.14 -74.32
N ASN A 924 -4.46 -24.60 -74.21
CA ASN A 924 -3.22 -25.38 -74.46
C ASN A 924 -1.92 -24.61 -74.13
N GLU A 925 -0.90 -25.40 -73.77
CA GLU A 925 0.49 -25.05 -73.44
C GLU A 925 1.24 -24.27 -74.55
N SER A 926 2.16 -23.37 -74.16
CA SER A 926 3.63 -23.53 -74.34
C SER A 926 4.44 -22.22 -74.38
N SER A 927 5.45 -22.17 -73.51
CA SER A 927 6.81 -21.60 -73.66
C SER A 927 7.05 -20.14 -74.10
N GLY A 928 7.90 -19.43 -73.35
CA GLY A 928 8.81 -18.42 -73.92
C GLY A 928 9.31 -17.33 -72.97
N ASN A 929 10.54 -17.49 -72.47
CA ASN A 929 11.33 -16.46 -71.78
C ASN A 929 11.37 -15.11 -72.52
N ALA A 930 11.29 -13.99 -71.78
CA ALA A 930 12.11 -12.80 -72.05
C ALA A 930 12.30 -11.95 -70.77
N ILE A 931 13.56 -11.59 -70.55
CA ILE A 931 14.17 -10.89 -69.41
C ILE A 931 14.14 -9.36 -69.68
N VAL A 932 14.35 -8.56 -68.61
CA VAL A 932 14.86 -7.16 -68.56
C VAL A 932 13.75 -6.10 -68.38
N ALA A 933 13.75 -5.16 -67.43
CA ALA A 933 14.79 -4.55 -66.60
C ALA A 933 14.28 -4.15 -65.20
N CYS A 934 15.19 -4.26 -64.24
CA CYS A 934 15.17 -3.65 -62.92
C CYS A 934 15.70 -2.20 -63.03
N VAL A 935 15.02 -1.22 -62.43
CA VAL A 935 15.64 0.05 -62.00
C VAL A 935 15.20 0.36 -60.58
N VAL A 936 16.17 0.23 -59.69
CA VAL A 936 16.16 0.61 -58.28
C VAL A 936 16.18 2.14 -58.15
N TYR A 937 15.34 2.69 -57.26
CA TYR A 937 15.64 3.95 -56.59
C TYR A 937 15.41 3.79 -55.08
N VAL A 938 16.51 3.75 -54.34
CA VAL A 938 16.57 3.95 -52.88
C VAL A 938 16.75 5.44 -52.63
N SER A 939 15.97 6.03 -51.71
CA SER A 939 16.31 7.32 -51.09
C SER A 939 15.72 7.47 -49.68
N ALA A 940 16.64 7.36 -48.71
CA ALA A 940 16.77 8.15 -47.48
C ALA A 940 15.69 8.09 -46.36
N PHE A 941 15.99 7.25 -45.37
CA PHE A 941 15.72 7.49 -43.95
C PHE A 941 16.57 8.66 -43.41
N ILE A 942 15.96 9.69 -42.82
CA ILE A 942 16.51 10.45 -41.67
C ILE A 942 15.37 10.84 -40.71
N THR A 943 15.60 10.47 -39.46
CA THR A 943 14.96 10.67 -38.14
C THR A 943 14.44 12.09 -37.84
N ILE A 944 13.39 12.20 -37.02
CA ILE A 944 13.34 13.07 -35.82
C ILE A 944 12.41 12.42 -34.77
N ALA A 945 13.00 12.10 -33.62
CA ALA A 945 12.33 11.92 -32.35
C ALA A 945 12.79 13.08 -31.46
N VAL A 946 11.88 13.97 -31.03
CA VAL A 946 12.00 14.79 -29.81
C VAL A 946 10.57 15.24 -29.41
N MET A 947 10.16 14.85 -28.19
CA MET A 947 9.17 15.48 -27.30
C MET A 947 7.84 15.95 -27.89
N PHE A 948 6.77 15.18 -27.68
CA PHE A 948 5.82 15.38 -26.57
C PHE A 948 5.06 14.08 -26.29
#